data_AF-A0A9D8TTR4-F1
#
_entry.id   AF-A0A9D8TTR4-F1
#
_cell.length_a   1.000
_cell.length_b   1.000
_cell.length_c   1.000
_cell.angle_alpha   90.00
_cell.angle_beta   90.00
_cell.angle_gamma   90.00
#
_symmetry.space_group_name_H-M   'P 1'
#
loop_
_entity.id
_entity.type
_entity.pdbx_description
1 polymer ?
#
loop_
_entity_poly.entity_id
_entity_poly.type
_entity_poly.pdbx_seq_one_letter_code
_entity_poly.pdbx_strand_id
1 'polypeptide(L)'
;FDSIPNLLRCLCPCMLMSPISVAQYIDPSFPKFDLVIFDEASQMPTCEAVGAIARGNDLIVVGDPKQLPPTSFFMTVRNDEDNVEREDLESILDDCLALGMPEEHLRWHYRSRHESLIAFSNRQYYENKLYTFPSPNDRVSRVSHVKVDGFYDRGKTKQNKAEAQAVVAEIVRRLKKPELAKQSIGVVTFSSVQQLLIEDLLEAEFRKNPKLEEAALGMYEPIFVKNLENVQGDERDVIMFSVCYGPDKNGQVAMNFGPLNREGGWRRLNVATSRARREMIVFSTLLPEQIDLNRTTAEGVIGLRSFLSFAMSGNSSLPTRPGDRANEEGIAENVAAALRQLGYEVDTHVGCSEYKIDIAIRDPLREGEYLLGILCDGESAGQETAHDRLILQDQILASLGWKIHRLWLLDWWDAPAKELEKIRNLAEDAKLRPILYDTPTPSAPAPTVFETVARAEKKRESDVFPVYPVTQFEDMDETMVGADAFCDVIHKTRIVMQMDKILHLEGPVSRALLVRRLLTAWGIPRTSPKIERSIDEKLRFIDHTTTQTASNHFYWLTDPETTPDQPRIPDPADPKGTRRDFNDIPTEEIAAAVRSVVVRQYSLTTEDLYKEVSRIFGYSRLVQASVPFLAEGVTSSAAGDVGRR
;
A
#
# COMPACT_ATOMS: atom_id res chain seq x y z
N PHE A 1 16.71 -15.02 0.74
CA PHE A 1 16.68 -14.10 -0.40
C PHE A 1 17.55 -14.65 -1.52
N ASP A 2 18.81 -14.95 -1.24
CA ASP A 2 19.79 -15.43 -2.25
C ASP A 2 19.50 -16.81 -2.87
N SER A 3 18.77 -17.67 -2.17
CA SER A 3 18.47 -19.03 -2.65
C SER A 3 17.36 -19.08 -3.72
N ILE A 4 16.52 -18.05 -3.82
CA ILE A 4 15.34 -18.02 -4.70
C ILE A 4 15.07 -16.61 -5.29
N PRO A 5 16.08 -15.91 -5.85
CA PRO A 5 15.96 -14.49 -6.19
C PRO A 5 14.84 -14.19 -7.18
N ASN A 6 14.64 -15.07 -8.16
CA ASN A 6 13.62 -14.90 -9.20
C ASN A 6 12.21 -15.26 -8.71
N LEU A 7 12.09 -16.37 -7.97
CA LEU A 7 10.80 -16.85 -7.47
C LEU A 7 10.25 -15.94 -6.37
N LEU A 8 11.12 -15.40 -5.51
CA LEU A 8 10.72 -14.53 -4.41
C LEU A 8 9.98 -13.28 -4.90
N ARG A 9 10.44 -12.64 -5.99
CA ARG A 9 9.78 -11.47 -6.57
C ARG A 9 8.42 -11.79 -7.19
N CYS A 10 8.22 -13.02 -7.66
CA CYS A 10 6.94 -13.46 -8.20
C CYS A 10 5.91 -13.73 -7.09
N LEU A 11 6.36 -14.33 -5.98
CA LEU A 11 5.50 -14.64 -4.83
C LEU A 11 5.22 -13.42 -3.95
N CYS A 12 6.23 -12.57 -3.77
CA CYS A 12 6.19 -11.37 -2.93
C CYS A 12 6.64 -10.16 -3.78
N PRO A 13 5.75 -9.62 -4.62
CA PRO A 13 6.08 -8.50 -5.50
C PRO A 13 6.34 -7.19 -4.74
N CYS A 14 5.82 -7.08 -3.52
CA CYS A 14 6.09 -6.00 -2.59
C CYS A 14 6.75 -6.56 -1.32
N MET A 15 7.80 -5.88 -0.84
CA MET A 15 8.52 -6.24 0.38
C MET A 15 8.50 -5.06 1.35
N LEU A 16 8.06 -5.32 2.58
CA LEU A 16 8.06 -4.33 3.67
C LEU A 16 9.22 -4.65 4.61
N MET A 17 10.22 -3.78 4.64
CA MET A 17 11.47 -4.01 5.38
C MET A 17 11.99 -2.70 5.96
N SER A 18 12.58 -2.74 7.15
CA SER A 18 13.36 -1.60 7.66
C SER A 18 14.66 -1.46 6.89
N PRO A 19 15.28 -0.26 6.83
CA PRO A 19 16.54 -0.06 6.09
C PRO A 19 17.65 -1.02 6.54
N ILE A 20 17.73 -1.32 7.84
CA ILE A 20 18.69 -2.29 8.38
C ILE A 20 18.42 -3.72 7.89
N SER A 21 17.15 -4.10 7.75
CA SER A 21 16.78 -5.41 7.20
C SER A 21 17.12 -5.50 5.71
N VAL A 22 16.94 -4.42 4.95
CA VAL A 22 17.38 -4.36 3.55
C VAL A 22 18.89 -4.57 3.45
N ALA A 23 19.67 -3.87 4.27
CA ALA A 23 21.12 -4.03 4.31
C ALA A 23 21.57 -5.44 4.72
N GLN A 24 20.82 -6.10 5.62
CA GLN A 24 21.15 -7.43 6.13
C GLN A 24 20.79 -8.56 5.16
N TYR A 25 19.66 -8.44 4.45
CA TYR A 25 19.08 -9.56 3.70
C TYR A 25 19.11 -9.40 2.19
N ILE A 26 19.32 -8.19 1.67
CA ILE A 26 19.33 -7.90 0.23
C ILE A 26 20.74 -7.50 -0.19
N ASP A 27 21.43 -8.47 -0.80
CA ASP A 27 22.76 -8.28 -1.35
C ASP A 27 22.78 -7.12 -2.38
N PRO A 28 23.86 -6.31 -2.46
CA PRO A 28 24.03 -5.29 -3.51
C PRO A 28 23.87 -5.80 -4.95
N SER A 29 24.19 -7.06 -5.21
CA SER A 29 24.03 -7.71 -6.51
C SER A 29 22.61 -8.20 -6.78
N PHE A 30 21.71 -8.16 -5.78
CA PHE A 30 20.32 -8.52 -5.97
C PHE A 30 19.68 -7.61 -7.03
N PRO A 31 18.88 -8.14 -7.97
CA PRO A 31 18.23 -7.32 -8.99
C PRO A 31 17.45 -6.17 -8.38
N LYS A 32 17.64 -4.95 -8.91
CA LYS A 32 16.97 -3.77 -8.40
C LYS A 32 15.45 -3.91 -8.42
N PHE A 33 14.83 -3.32 -7.40
CA PHE A 33 13.41 -3.04 -7.36
C PHE A 33 13.12 -1.87 -8.30
N ASP A 34 11.98 -1.94 -8.97
CA ASP A 34 11.44 -0.86 -9.79
C ASP A 34 11.20 0.39 -8.93
N LEU A 35 10.60 0.23 -7.75
CA LEU A 35 10.24 1.33 -6.86
C LEU A 35 10.65 1.06 -5.41
N VAL A 36 11.26 2.07 -4.77
CA VAL A 36 11.50 2.10 -3.32
C VAL A 36 10.63 3.21 -2.72
N ILE A 37 9.85 2.88 -1.69
CA ILE A 37 9.00 3.82 -0.97
C ILE A 37 9.49 3.90 0.47
N PHE A 38 9.82 5.11 0.93
CA PHE A 38 9.95 5.38 2.36
C PHE A 38 8.68 6.01 2.88
N ASP A 39 8.14 5.43 3.95
CA ASP A 39 7.09 6.03 4.76
C ASP A 39 7.71 6.60 6.04
N GLU A 40 7.07 7.60 6.64
CA GLU A 40 7.57 8.32 7.82
C GLU A 40 9.01 8.86 7.65
N ALA A 41 9.35 9.26 6.42
CA ALA A 41 10.69 9.64 6.00
C ALA A 41 11.29 10.83 6.76
N SER A 42 10.44 11.67 7.38
CA SER A 42 10.86 12.77 8.26
C SER A 42 11.55 12.28 9.53
N GLN A 43 11.48 10.99 9.87
CA GLN A 43 12.08 10.38 11.06
C GLN A 43 13.36 9.59 10.77
N MET A 44 13.82 9.57 9.51
CA MET A 44 14.91 8.72 9.09
C MET A 44 16.08 9.57 8.55
N PRO A 45 17.30 9.43 9.10
CA PRO A 45 18.46 10.08 8.53
C PRO A 45 18.79 9.52 7.14
N THR A 46 19.29 10.37 6.26
CA THR A 46 19.69 9.98 4.91
C THR A 46 20.73 8.86 4.90
N CYS A 47 21.66 8.85 5.85
CA CYS A 47 22.69 7.81 5.93
C CYS A 47 22.12 6.40 6.17
N GLU A 48 20.97 6.27 6.83
CA GLU A 48 20.29 4.99 7.02
C GLU A 48 19.52 4.56 5.75
N ALA A 49 18.97 5.54 5.03
CA ALA A 49 18.15 5.31 3.85
C ALA A 49 18.96 4.90 2.60
N VAL A 50 20.17 5.43 2.44
CA VAL A 50 21.01 5.27 1.22
C VAL A 50 21.18 3.81 0.80
N GLY A 51 21.33 2.89 1.76
CA GLY A 51 21.48 1.47 1.48
C GLY A 51 20.26 0.87 0.77
N ALA A 52 19.06 1.29 1.15
CA ALA A 52 17.81 0.85 0.53
C ALA A 52 17.54 1.60 -0.79
N ILE A 53 17.83 2.90 -0.87
CA ILE A 53 17.74 3.68 -2.12
C ILE A 53 18.55 3.02 -3.24
N ALA A 54 19.77 2.58 -2.93
CA ALA A 54 20.65 1.95 -3.90
C ALA A 54 20.09 0.65 -4.53
N ARG A 55 19.06 0.04 -3.92
CA ARG A 55 18.36 -1.15 -4.43
C ARG A 55 17.16 -0.82 -5.31
N GLY A 56 16.81 0.45 -5.48
CA GLY A 56 15.72 0.91 -6.35
C GLY A 56 16.20 1.49 -7.68
N ASN A 57 15.27 1.61 -8.62
CA ASN A 57 15.38 2.49 -9.78
C ASN A 57 14.70 3.83 -9.50
N ASP A 58 13.45 3.79 -9.03
CA ASP A 58 12.67 4.96 -8.64
C ASP A 58 12.51 5.05 -7.12
N LEU A 59 12.34 6.28 -6.63
CA LEU A 59 12.25 6.60 -5.21
C LEU A 59 11.02 7.47 -4.94
N ILE A 60 10.17 7.06 -4.00
CA ILE A 60 9.12 7.88 -3.40
C ILE A 60 9.45 8.05 -1.92
N VAL A 61 9.44 9.30 -1.46
CA VAL A 61 9.69 9.65 -0.06
C VAL A 61 8.41 10.28 0.49
N VAL A 62 7.81 9.63 1.48
CA VAL A 62 6.57 10.06 2.13
C VAL A 62 6.88 10.41 3.58
N GLY A 63 6.51 11.62 3.99
CA GLY A 63 6.67 12.07 5.37
C GLY A 63 6.12 13.47 5.56
N ASP A 64 6.23 14.01 6.77
CA ASP A 64 5.75 15.34 7.12
C ASP A 64 6.86 16.18 7.74
N PRO A 65 7.33 17.26 7.08
CA PRO A 65 8.42 18.10 7.58
C PRO A 65 8.01 18.91 8.83
N LYS A 66 6.72 18.91 9.21
CA LYS A 66 6.19 19.53 10.42
C LYS A 66 6.10 18.55 11.61
N GLN A 67 6.52 17.30 11.45
CA GLN A 67 6.61 16.30 12.52
C GLN A 67 8.04 16.19 13.09
N LEU A 68 8.27 15.24 14.01
CA LEU A 68 9.56 15.08 14.67
C LEU A 68 10.65 14.66 13.66
N PRO A 69 11.84 15.29 13.75
CA PRO A 69 13.03 14.84 13.03
C PRO A 69 13.62 13.56 13.67
N PRO A 70 14.53 12.85 12.98
CA PRO A 70 15.35 11.82 13.59
C PRO A 70 16.14 12.40 14.78
N THR A 71 16.32 11.58 15.81
CA THR A 71 17.12 11.93 16.99
C THR A 71 18.35 11.05 17.10
N SER A 72 19.47 11.62 17.55
CA SER A 72 20.72 10.91 17.80
C SER A 72 20.65 10.02 19.06
N PHE A 73 19.79 9.00 19.07
CA PHE A 73 19.61 8.11 20.24
C PHE A 73 20.85 7.24 20.53
N PHE A 74 21.65 6.90 19.50
CA PHE A 74 22.76 5.95 19.61
C PHE A 74 24.16 6.54 19.43
N MET A 75 24.30 7.81 19.05
CA MET A 75 25.63 8.40 18.75
C MET A 75 26.40 8.84 20.00
N THR A 76 25.73 8.98 21.15
CA THR A 76 26.29 9.56 22.38
C THR A 76 26.61 8.50 23.43
N VAL A 77 27.53 7.57 23.13
CA VAL A 77 28.09 6.62 24.14
C VAL A 77 29.22 7.26 24.96
N ARG A 78 29.48 8.58 24.85
CA ARG A 78 30.51 9.25 25.66
C ARG A 78 30.08 10.62 26.16
N ASN A 79 29.92 10.68 27.49
CA ASN A 79 29.96 11.80 28.44
C ASN A 79 28.62 12.32 28.98
N ASP A 80 28.53 12.24 30.32
CA ASP A 80 27.63 12.82 31.31
C ASP A 80 26.11 12.52 31.24
N GLU A 81 25.66 11.69 32.18
CA GLU A 81 24.28 11.19 32.39
C GLU A 81 23.23 12.28 32.70
N ASP A 82 23.62 13.55 32.89
CA ASP A 82 22.71 14.63 33.29
C ASP A 82 22.32 15.62 32.16
N ASN A 83 22.88 15.49 30.96
CA ASN A 83 22.48 16.27 29.77
C ASN A 83 22.85 15.53 28.47
N VAL A 84 22.15 14.45 28.13
CA VAL A 84 22.17 13.94 26.75
C VAL A 84 21.41 14.97 25.89
N GLU A 85 22.15 15.94 25.35
CA GLU A 85 21.67 16.84 24.31
C GLU A 85 21.37 15.98 23.08
N ARG A 86 20.10 15.58 22.94
CA ARG A 86 19.59 14.93 21.73
C ARG A 86 19.56 15.99 20.63
N GLU A 87 20.56 15.97 19.76
CA GLU A 87 20.56 16.79 18.56
C GLU A 87 19.60 16.18 17.53
N ASP A 88 18.71 17.02 17.03
CA ASP A 88 17.82 16.70 15.91
C ASP A 88 18.68 16.62 14.64
N LEU A 89 18.57 15.52 13.90
CA LEU A 89 19.31 15.29 12.66
C LEU A 89 18.45 15.68 11.44
N GLU A 90 19.10 15.97 10.31
CA GLU A 90 18.42 16.15 9.04
C GLU A 90 17.88 14.80 8.54
N SER A 91 16.62 14.81 8.09
CA SER A 91 15.97 13.62 7.54
C SER A 91 16.16 13.51 6.04
N ILE A 92 15.97 12.30 5.48
CA ILE A 92 15.92 12.13 4.02
C ILE A 92 14.85 13.00 3.36
N LEU A 93 13.75 13.27 4.07
CA LEU A 93 12.71 14.15 3.56
C LEU A 93 13.24 15.58 3.43
N ASP A 94 13.91 16.10 4.46
CA ASP A 94 14.49 17.44 4.43
C ASP A 94 15.51 17.59 3.30
N ASP A 95 16.37 16.58 3.08
CA ASP A 95 17.33 16.55 1.98
C ASP A 95 16.65 16.53 0.59
N CYS A 96 15.60 15.70 0.42
CA CYS A 96 14.83 15.67 -0.82
C CYS A 96 14.16 17.01 -1.13
N LEU A 97 13.63 17.69 -0.11
CA LEU A 97 13.03 19.03 -0.23
C LEU A 97 14.10 20.08 -0.58
N ALA A 98 15.27 20.02 0.05
CA ALA A 98 16.39 20.93 -0.23
C ALA A 98 16.93 20.78 -1.66
N LEU A 99 16.89 19.57 -2.22
CA LEU A 99 17.24 19.29 -3.61
C LEU A 99 16.18 19.77 -4.62
N GLY A 100 14.99 20.15 -4.18
CA GLY A 100 13.89 20.56 -5.05
C GLY A 100 13.29 19.39 -5.84
N MET A 101 13.23 18.20 -5.24
CA MET A 101 12.50 17.08 -5.84
C MET A 101 11.01 17.42 -6.03
N PRO A 102 10.35 16.88 -7.06
CA PRO A 102 8.90 17.05 -7.22
C PRO A 102 8.15 16.57 -5.97
N GLU A 103 7.24 17.40 -5.46
CA GLU A 103 6.45 17.12 -4.27
C GLU A 103 4.94 17.27 -4.54
N GLU A 104 4.15 16.49 -3.81
CA GLU A 104 2.69 16.60 -3.78
C GLU A 104 2.21 16.57 -2.32
N HIS A 105 1.27 17.45 -1.99
CA HIS A 105 0.78 17.61 -0.62
C HIS A 105 -0.57 16.92 -0.44
N LEU A 106 -0.62 15.96 0.49
CA LEU A 106 -1.88 15.34 0.91
C LEU A 106 -2.63 16.29 1.86
N ARG A 107 -3.66 16.96 1.34
CA ARG A 107 -4.36 18.04 2.08
C ARG A 107 -5.48 17.56 3.00
N TRP A 108 -6.02 16.36 2.79
CA TRP A 108 -7.17 15.91 3.56
C TRP A 108 -6.78 15.23 4.86
N HIS A 109 -7.39 15.66 5.97
CA HIS A 109 -7.22 15.06 7.29
C HIS A 109 -8.46 14.26 7.71
N TYR A 110 -8.27 12.96 7.88
CA TYR A 110 -9.35 12.01 8.19
C TYR A 110 -9.25 11.36 9.58
N ARG A 111 -8.14 11.58 10.32
CA ARG A 111 -7.89 10.90 11.61
C ARG A 111 -8.83 11.39 12.71
N SER A 112 -9.01 12.70 12.81
CA SER A 112 -9.76 13.29 13.91
C SER A 112 -11.26 13.16 13.65
N ARG A 113 -11.96 12.54 14.61
CA ARG A 113 -13.43 12.45 14.64
C ARG A 113 -14.10 13.74 15.10
N HIS A 114 -13.31 14.74 15.48
CA HIS A 114 -13.76 16.06 15.83
C HIS A 114 -12.79 17.11 15.28
N GLU A 115 -13.31 18.13 14.60
CA GLU A 115 -12.49 19.11 13.89
C GLU A 115 -11.61 19.93 14.84
N SER A 116 -12.13 20.27 16.03
CA SER A 116 -11.36 20.98 17.06
C SER A 116 -10.03 20.31 17.45
N LEU A 117 -9.87 18.99 17.24
CA LEU A 117 -8.65 18.26 17.62
C LEU A 117 -7.47 18.60 16.72
N ILE A 118 -7.72 18.93 15.44
CA ILE A 118 -6.68 19.29 14.48
C ILE A 118 -6.65 20.80 14.19
N ALA A 119 -7.72 21.52 14.53
CA ALA A 119 -7.86 22.96 14.25
C ALA A 119 -6.67 23.81 14.73
N PHE A 120 -6.16 23.53 15.94
CA PHE A 120 -4.96 24.22 16.46
C PHE A 120 -3.73 23.96 15.58
N SER A 121 -3.42 22.69 15.32
CA SER A 121 -2.25 22.30 14.53
C SER A 121 -2.33 22.81 13.10
N ASN A 122 -3.50 22.66 12.45
CA ASN A 122 -3.73 23.12 11.08
C ASN A 122 -3.45 24.62 10.94
N ARG A 123 -3.95 25.43 11.89
CA ARG A 123 -3.73 26.87 11.91
C ARG A 123 -2.29 27.26 12.20
N GLN A 124 -1.70 26.64 13.22
CA GLN A 124 -0.39 27.05 13.73
C GLN A 124 0.76 26.58 12.84
N TYR A 125 0.65 25.39 12.23
CA TYR A 125 1.77 24.72 11.57
C TYR A 125 1.55 24.43 10.08
N TYR A 126 0.30 24.39 9.61
CA TYR A 126 -0.06 24.07 8.22
C TYR A 126 -0.79 25.21 7.49
N GLU A 127 -0.81 26.43 8.06
CA GLU A 127 -1.41 27.63 7.44
C GLU A 127 -2.90 27.48 7.06
N ASN A 128 -3.63 26.57 7.72
CA ASN A 128 -4.99 26.13 7.35
C ASN A 128 -5.11 25.55 5.94
N LYS A 129 -4.05 24.95 5.40
CA LYS A 129 -4.08 24.29 4.09
C LYS A 129 -4.68 22.89 4.13
N LEU A 130 -4.82 22.28 5.33
CA LEU A 130 -5.45 20.98 5.46
C LEU A 130 -6.98 21.13 5.43
N TYR A 131 -7.63 20.31 4.59
CA TYR A 131 -9.07 20.13 4.58
C TYR A 131 -9.49 19.19 5.70
N THR A 132 -10.43 19.64 6.53
CA THR A 132 -10.96 18.90 7.67
C THR A 132 -12.46 18.77 7.54
N PHE A 133 -13.01 17.66 8.04
CA PHE A 133 -14.43 17.42 8.04
C PHE A 133 -15.07 17.95 9.33
N PRO A 134 -16.01 18.90 9.24
CA PRO A 134 -16.75 19.38 10.40
C PRO A 134 -17.53 18.23 11.03
N SER A 135 -17.66 18.23 12.35
CA SER A 135 -18.41 17.20 13.09
C SER A 135 -19.81 17.69 13.45
N PRO A 136 -20.82 16.81 13.56
CA PRO A 136 -22.18 17.22 13.88
C PRO A 136 -22.30 17.83 15.29
N ASN A 137 -21.29 17.65 16.15
CA ASN A 137 -21.20 18.24 17.48
C ASN A 137 -20.11 19.32 17.61
N ASP A 138 -19.68 19.92 16.49
CA ASP A 138 -18.54 20.85 16.45
C ASP A 138 -18.77 22.18 17.19
N ARG A 139 -19.99 22.45 17.65
CA ARG A 139 -20.27 23.62 18.50
C ARG A 139 -19.60 23.53 19.88
N VAL A 140 -19.21 22.32 20.32
CA VAL A 140 -18.49 22.10 21.58
C VAL A 140 -17.13 21.46 21.30
N SER A 141 -16.05 22.19 21.60
CA SER A 141 -14.68 21.69 21.45
C SER A 141 -14.48 20.36 22.20
N ARG A 142 -13.82 19.40 21.55
CA ARG A 142 -13.32 18.17 22.17
C ARG A 142 -11.90 18.28 22.71
N VAL A 143 -11.33 19.48 22.65
CA VAL A 143 -10.13 19.86 23.40
C VAL A 143 -10.58 20.66 24.61
N SER A 144 -10.28 20.13 25.80
CA SER A 144 -10.67 20.73 27.08
C SER A 144 -9.46 20.94 27.99
N HIS A 145 -9.55 21.94 28.85
CA HIS A 145 -8.54 22.24 29.87
C HIS A 145 -9.09 21.99 31.28
N VAL A 146 -8.37 21.18 32.06
CA VAL A 146 -8.61 20.95 33.47
C VAL A 146 -7.54 21.68 34.26
N LYS A 147 -7.92 22.82 34.85
CA LYS A 147 -7.05 23.54 35.79
C LYS A 147 -6.88 22.71 37.04
N VAL A 148 -5.64 22.38 37.38
CA VAL A 148 -5.30 21.62 38.58
C VAL A 148 -4.70 22.56 39.62
N ASP A 149 -5.19 22.47 40.85
CA ASP A 149 -4.58 23.19 41.98
C ASP A 149 -3.38 22.40 42.51
N GLY A 150 -2.18 22.92 42.27
CA GLY A 150 -0.92 22.26 42.61
C GLY A 150 0.29 23.14 42.30
N PHE A 151 1.47 22.57 42.41
CA PHE A 151 2.73 23.25 42.11
C PHE A 151 3.73 22.30 41.45
N TYR A 152 4.65 22.87 40.69
CA TYR A 152 5.77 22.16 40.11
C TYR A 152 6.97 22.14 41.07
N ASP A 153 7.41 20.96 41.51
CA ASP A 153 8.51 20.82 42.48
C ASP A 153 9.89 20.85 41.81
N ARG A 154 10.19 21.98 41.14
CA ARG A 154 11.42 22.18 40.34
C ARG A 154 12.71 21.83 41.09
N GLY A 155 12.80 22.22 42.36
CA GLY A 155 14.02 22.12 43.15
C GLY A 155 14.29 20.74 43.74
N LYS A 156 13.32 19.81 43.67
CA LYS A 156 13.45 18.46 44.23
C LYS A 156 13.19 17.41 43.17
N THR A 157 11.93 17.02 43.00
CA THR A 157 11.56 15.88 42.16
C THR A 157 11.42 16.26 40.69
N LYS A 158 11.32 17.55 40.35
CA LYS A 158 10.99 18.02 39.00
C LYS A 158 9.68 17.41 38.49
N GLN A 159 8.72 17.21 39.39
CA GLN A 159 7.41 16.61 39.11
C GLN A 159 6.28 17.54 39.53
N ASN A 160 5.10 17.29 38.98
CA ASN A 160 3.85 17.89 39.41
C ASN A 160 2.89 16.79 39.86
N LYS A 161 2.90 16.53 41.17
CA LYS A 161 2.13 15.45 41.77
C LYS A 161 0.62 15.66 41.66
N ALA A 162 0.15 16.89 41.74
CA ALA A 162 -1.27 17.20 41.63
C ALA A 162 -1.80 16.87 40.23
N GLU A 163 -1.07 17.27 39.17
CA GLU A 163 -1.44 16.89 37.80
C GLU A 163 -1.43 15.38 37.59
N ALA A 164 -0.38 14.69 38.05
CA ALA A 164 -0.28 13.24 37.89
C ALA A 164 -1.46 12.51 38.57
N GLN A 165 -1.85 12.95 39.77
CA GLN A 165 -3.02 12.43 40.47
C GLN A 165 -4.34 12.70 39.73
N ALA A 166 -4.49 13.88 39.14
CA ALA A 166 -5.68 14.23 38.36
C ALA A 166 -5.82 13.36 37.10
N VAL A 167 -4.70 13.12 36.39
CA VAL A 167 -4.66 12.22 35.22
C VAL A 167 -5.05 10.79 35.62
N VAL A 168 -4.44 10.23 36.67
CA VAL A 168 -4.77 8.86 37.13
C VAL A 168 -6.22 8.76 37.58
N ALA A 169 -6.75 9.78 38.26
CA ALA A 169 -8.15 9.81 38.66
C ALA A 169 -9.10 9.79 37.45
N GLU A 170 -8.76 10.51 36.37
CA GLU A 170 -9.54 10.51 35.13
C GLU A 170 -9.48 9.15 34.41
N ILE A 171 -8.31 8.51 34.35
CA ILE A 171 -8.16 7.14 33.81
C ILE A 171 -9.06 6.17 34.57
N VAL A 172 -8.98 6.19 35.91
CA VAL A 172 -9.82 5.33 36.78
C VAL A 172 -11.30 5.60 36.57
N ARG A 173 -11.71 6.87 36.42
CA ARG A 173 -13.10 7.24 36.16
C ARG A 173 -13.60 6.66 34.83
N ARG A 174 -12.77 6.68 33.78
CA ARG A 174 -13.11 6.12 32.46
C ARG A 174 -13.20 4.60 32.49
N LEU A 175 -12.22 3.93 33.10
CA LEU A 175 -12.23 2.47 33.24
C LEU A 175 -13.43 1.94 34.03
N LYS A 176 -13.95 2.71 34.98
CA LYS A 176 -15.15 2.35 35.75
C LYS A 176 -16.47 2.48 34.98
N LYS A 177 -16.50 3.22 33.87
CA LYS A 177 -17.73 3.47 33.10
C LYS A 177 -17.73 2.59 31.85
N PRO A 178 -18.67 1.65 31.68
CA PRO A 178 -18.66 0.70 30.56
C PRO A 178 -18.59 1.35 29.17
N GLU A 179 -19.25 2.49 28.97
CA GLU A 179 -19.23 3.21 27.69
C GLU A 179 -17.86 3.86 27.38
N LEU A 180 -17.17 4.36 28.41
CA LEU A 180 -15.87 5.02 28.25
C LEU A 180 -14.71 4.03 28.24
N ALA A 181 -14.87 2.88 28.88
CA ALA A 181 -13.87 1.81 28.93
C ALA A 181 -13.59 1.18 27.55
N LYS A 182 -14.45 1.41 26.55
CA LYS A 182 -14.23 1.00 25.16
C LYS A 182 -13.29 1.93 24.39
N GLN A 183 -13.08 3.16 24.88
CA GLN A 183 -12.26 4.16 24.23
C GLN A 183 -10.81 3.98 24.65
N SER A 184 -9.91 3.90 23.68
CA SER A 184 -8.47 3.76 23.97
C SER A 184 -7.90 5.04 24.60
N ILE A 185 -6.98 4.87 25.55
CA ILE A 185 -6.44 5.98 26.35
C ILE A 185 -4.93 6.10 26.13
N GLY A 186 -4.45 7.33 25.91
CA GLY A 186 -3.02 7.64 25.89
C GLY A 186 -2.74 8.85 26.78
N VAL A 187 -1.65 8.79 27.54
CA VAL A 187 -1.16 9.92 28.34
C VAL A 187 0.14 10.41 27.73
N VAL A 188 0.20 11.71 27.46
CA VAL A 188 1.41 12.38 26.96
C VAL A 188 1.91 13.36 28.00
N THR A 189 3.16 13.21 28.40
CA THR A 189 3.81 14.11 29.35
C THR A 189 4.89 14.94 28.67
N PHE A 190 5.13 16.14 29.19
CA PHE A 190 6.20 17.00 28.65
C PHE A 190 7.57 16.67 29.24
N SER A 191 7.61 15.79 30.25
CA SER A 191 8.81 15.36 30.96
C SER A 191 8.79 13.85 31.21
N SER A 192 9.93 13.18 31.03
CA SER A 192 10.12 11.77 31.37
C SER A 192 9.92 11.50 32.87
N VAL A 193 10.34 12.42 33.74
CA VAL A 193 10.19 12.27 35.19
C VAL A 193 8.72 12.33 35.62
N GLN A 194 7.90 13.09 34.88
CA GLN A 194 6.44 13.11 35.06
C GLN A 194 5.78 11.84 34.52
N GLN A 195 6.27 11.30 33.39
CA GLN A 195 5.80 10.02 32.84
C GLN A 195 5.95 8.91 33.90
N LEU A 196 7.15 8.76 34.46
CA LEU A 196 7.43 7.73 35.49
C LEU A 196 6.50 7.89 36.71
N LEU A 197 6.27 9.13 37.16
CA LEU A 197 5.35 9.38 38.28
C LEU A 197 3.92 8.92 37.98
N ILE A 198 3.42 9.17 36.76
CA ILE A 198 2.07 8.76 36.37
C ILE A 198 1.99 7.23 36.28
N GLU A 199 3.01 6.58 35.72
CA GLU A 199 3.12 5.12 35.67
C GLU A 199 3.10 4.51 37.08
N ASP A 200 3.94 5.01 38.00
CA ASP A 200 4.00 4.56 39.40
C ASP A 200 2.65 4.70 40.11
N LEU A 201 1.97 5.84 39.93
CA LEU A 201 0.67 6.11 40.54
C LEU A 201 -0.44 5.23 39.94
N LEU A 202 -0.39 4.97 38.63
CA LEU A 202 -1.34 4.10 37.95
C LEU A 202 -1.17 2.64 38.41
N GLU A 203 0.07 2.16 38.48
CA GLU A 203 0.38 0.81 38.99
C GLU A 203 -0.04 0.65 40.47
N ALA A 204 0.20 1.67 41.29
CA ALA A 204 -0.27 1.66 42.69
C ALA A 204 -1.81 1.57 42.79
N GLU A 205 -2.54 2.13 41.83
CA GLU A 205 -4.00 2.07 41.81
C GLU A 205 -4.53 0.74 41.26
N PHE A 206 -3.86 0.15 40.27
CA PHE A 206 -4.13 -1.20 39.79
C PHE A 206 -3.89 -2.25 40.87
N ARG A 207 -2.82 -2.13 41.67
CA ARG A 207 -2.58 -3.00 42.82
C ARG A 207 -3.70 -2.95 43.87
N LYS A 208 -4.34 -1.80 44.06
CA LYS A 208 -5.50 -1.67 44.97
C LYS A 208 -6.78 -2.25 44.38
N ASN A 209 -6.93 -2.17 43.05
CA ASN A 209 -8.15 -2.53 42.34
C ASN A 209 -7.82 -3.44 41.13
N PRO A 210 -7.58 -4.75 41.33
CA PRO A 210 -7.16 -5.66 40.25
C PRO A 210 -8.14 -5.74 39.06
N LYS A 211 -9.43 -5.48 39.28
CA LYS A 211 -10.44 -5.42 38.21
C LYS A 211 -10.20 -4.29 37.21
N LEU A 212 -9.59 -3.17 37.64
CA LEU A 212 -9.25 -2.07 36.74
C LEU A 212 -8.07 -2.43 35.84
N GLU A 213 -7.12 -3.19 36.38
CA GLU A 213 -5.98 -3.71 35.62
C GLU A 213 -6.45 -4.68 34.53
N GLU A 214 -7.33 -5.62 34.88
CA GLU A 214 -7.95 -6.54 33.91
C GLU A 214 -8.70 -5.77 32.80
N ALA A 215 -9.45 -4.73 33.17
CA ALA A 215 -10.14 -3.88 32.19
C ALA A 215 -9.17 -3.14 31.27
N ALA A 216 -8.05 -2.62 31.80
CA ALA A 216 -7.03 -1.93 31.02
C ALA A 216 -6.26 -2.88 30.09
N LEU A 217 -5.94 -4.09 30.54
CA LEU A 217 -5.27 -5.13 29.75
C LEU A 217 -6.18 -5.75 28.68
N GLY A 218 -7.49 -5.78 28.93
CA GLY A 218 -8.49 -6.27 27.98
C GLY A 218 -8.82 -5.30 26.84
N MET A 219 -8.25 -4.09 26.83
CA MET A 219 -8.44 -3.13 25.75
C MET A 219 -7.71 -3.57 24.48
N TYR A 220 -8.34 -3.36 23.31
CA TYR A 220 -7.72 -3.65 22.02
C TYR A 220 -6.44 -2.84 21.79
N GLU A 221 -6.48 -1.55 22.17
CA GLU A 221 -5.32 -0.68 22.22
C GLU A 221 -4.97 -0.41 23.68
N PRO A 222 -3.85 -0.92 24.20
CA PRO A 222 -3.50 -0.76 25.60
C PRO A 222 -3.23 0.70 25.96
N ILE A 223 -3.44 1.04 27.23
CA ILE A 223 -3.10 2.35 27.77
C ILE A 223 -1.60 2.56 27.65
N PHE A 224 -1.18 3.71 27.11
CA PHE A 224 0.21 4.13 27.17
C PHE A 224 0.38 5.39 28.00
N VAL A 225 1.57 5.53 28.59
CA VAL A 225 2.08 6.79 29.13
C VAL A 225 3.42 7.04 28.46
N LYS A 226 3.55 8.13 27.71
CA LYS A 226 4.76 8.45 26.94
C LYS A 226 5.09 9.93 27.05
N ASN A 227 6.36 10.28 26.89
CA ASN A 227 6.77 11.68 26.80
C ASN A 227 6.67 12.22 25.35
N LEU A 228 6.83 13.53 25.18
CA LEU A 228 6.82 14.21 23.88
C LEU A 228 7.80 13.66 22.84
N GLU A 229 8.90 13.03 23.26
CA GLU A 229 9.92 12.49 22.36
C GLU A 229 9.54 11.09 21.83
N ASN A 230 8.65 10.38 22.52
CA ASN A 230 8.37 8.96 22.27
C ASN A 230 6.94 8.68 21.75
N VAL A 231 6.09 9.71 21.61
CA VAL A 231 4.65 9.57 21.27
C VAL A 231 4.39 9.43 19.76
N GLN A 232 5.42 9.42 18.92
CA GLN A 232 5.24 9.38 17.47
C GLN A 232 4.68 8.04 16.99
N GLY A 233 3.82 8.10 15.97
CA GLY A 233 3.11 6.93 15.44
C GLY A 233 1.98 6.41 16.33
N ASP A 234 1.96 6.75 17.62
CA ASP A 234 0.86 6.35 18.51
C ASP A 234 -0.33 7.30 18.42
N GLU A 235 -1.52 6.75 18.42
CA GLU A 235 -2.77 7.49 18.51
C GLU A 235 -3.75 6.77 19.43
N ARG A 236 -4.64 7.53 20.07
CA ARG A 236 -5.69 6.98 20.93
C ARG A 236 -6.97 7.77 20.77
N ASP A 237 -8.08 7.15 21.15
CA ASP A 237 -9.36 7.84 21.19
C ASP A 237 -9.31 9.06 22.10
N VAL A 238 -8.75 8.88 23.28
CA VAL A 238 -8.59 9.94 24.28
C VAL A 238 -7.13 10.14 24.62
N ILE A 239 -6.64 11.36 24.40
CA ILE A 239 -5.31 11.77 24.80
C ILE A 239 -5.40 12.71 26.01
N MET A 240 -4.67 12.39 27.06
CA MET A 240 -4.54 13.21 28.26
C MET A 240 -3.15 13.83 28.30
N PHE A 241 -3.06 15.15 28.41
CA PHE A 241 -1.79 15.84 28.57
C PHE A 241 -1.52 16.17 30.02
N SER A 242 -0.31 15.86 30.50
CA SER A 242 0.24 16.47 31.71
C SER A 242 1.38 17.39 31.32
N VAL A 243 1.14 18.70 31.49
CA VAL A 243 2.12 19.75 31.17
C VAL A 243 3.33 19.67 32.12
N CYS A 244 3.12 19.26 33.36
CA CYS A 244 4.08 19.18 34.47
C CYS A 244 4.64 20.54 34.91
N TYR A 245 5.25 21.27 33.97
CA TYR A 245 5.82 22.58 34.18
C TYR A 245 4.74 23.58 34.58
N GLY A 246 5.01 24.35 35.63
CA GLY A 246 4.06 25.30 36.17
C GLY A 246 4.67 26.15 37.27
N PRO A 247 3.83 26.94 37.98
CA PRO A 247 4.29 27.73 39.11
C PRO A 247 4.88 26.84 40.22
N ASP A 248 5.98 27.29 40.80
CA ASP A 248 6.51 26.69 42.03
C ASP A 248 5.64 27.03 43.25
N LYS A 249 6.04 26.57 44.45
CA LYS A 249 5.31 26.87 45.70
C LYS A 249 5.15 28.36 45.99
N ASN A 250 6.02 29.20 45.42
CA ASN A 250 5.98 30.66 45.58
C ASN A 250 5.20 31.35 44.44
N GLY A 251 4.60 30.58 43.52
CA GLY A 251 3.87 31.10 42.37
C GLY A 251 4.76 31.53 41.20
N GLN A 252 6.06 31.25 41.23
CA GLN A 252 6.98 31.68 40.18
C GLN A 252 7.06 30.64 39.06
N VAL A 253 6.94 31.09 37.82
CA VAL A 253 7.10 30.25 36.63
C VAL A 253 8.49 30.41 36.05
N ALA A 254 9.20 29.29 35.93
CA ALA A 254 10.45 29.23 35.19
C ALA A 254 10.15 29.14 33.69
N MET A 255 10.76 30.00 32.87
CA MET A 255 10.61 29.97 31.40
C MET A 255 11.44 28.85 30.76
N ASN A 256 11.45 27.67 31.38
CA ASN A 256 12.13 26.47 30.92
C ASN A 256 11.18 25.28 31.03
N PHE A 257 10.68 24.88 29.87
CA PHE A 257 9.71 23.84 29.57
C PHE A 257 10.38 22.63 28.89
N GLY A 258 11.67 22.42 29.16
CA GLY A 258 12.42 21.25 28.71
C GLY A 258 12.49 21.14 27.18
N PRO A 259 12.04 20.04 26.57
CA PRO A 259 12.17 19.82 25.12
C PRO A 259 11.53 20.91 24.25
N LEU A 260 10.54 21.65 24.76
CA LEU A 260 9.87 22.72 24.01
C LEU A 260 10.70 24.00 23.88
N ASN A 261 11.71 24.21 24.74
CA ASN A 261 12.61 25.35 24.64
C ASN A 261 13.70 25.16 23.59
N ARG A 262 13.92 23.92 23.13
CA ARG A 262 14.94 23.61 22.13
C ARG A 262 14.50 24.06 20.74
N GLU A 263 15.47 24.18 19.84
CA GLU A 263 15.20 24.32 18.42
C GLU A 263 14.36 23.12 17.93
N GLY A 264 13.41 23.36 17.03
CA GLY A 264 12.44 22.34 16.61
C GLY A 264 11.46 21.88 17.70
N GLY A 265 11.48 22.46 18.92
CA GLY A 265 10.57 22.12 20.02
C GLY A 265 9.09 22.25 19.67
N TRP A 266 8.74 23.10 18.71
CA TRP A 266 7.38 23.22 18.19
C TRP A 266 6.88 21.96 17.46
N ARG A 267 7.77 21.18 16.81
CA ARG A 267 7.43 19.91 16.14
C ARG A 267 6.92 18.88 17.15
N ARG A 268 7.55 18.82 18.34
CA ARG A 268 7.12 17.98 19.47
C ARG A 268 5.70 18.32 19.92
N LEU A 269 5.37 19.61 20.01
CA LEU A 269 4.03 20.06 20.34
C LEU A 269 3.01 19.75 19.23
N ASN A 270 3.35 19.99 17.96
CA ASN A 270 2.49 19.65 16.82
C ASN A 270 2.15 18.15 16.78
N VAL A 271 3.18 17.32 16.97
CA VAL A 271 3.05 15.87 17.05
C VAL A 271 2.13 15.49 18.18
N ALA A 272 2.34 15.98 19.41
CA ALA A 272 1.49 15.62 20.53
C ALA A 272 0.03 16.05 20.31
N THR A 273 -0.19 17.28 19.86
CA THR A 273 -1.53 17.88 19.71
C THR A 273 -2.41 17.20 18.66
N SER A 274 -1.82 16.39 17.77
CA SER A 274 -2.51 15.67 16.70
C SER A 274 -2.71 14.16 16.94
N ARG A 275 -2.46 13.64 18.16
CA ARG A 275 -2.55 12.21 18.51
C ARG A 275 -3.95 11.73 18.91
N ALA A 276 -4.88 12.65 19.15
CA ALA A 276 -6.23 12.33 19.62
C ALA A 276 -7.18 12.05 18.46
N ARG A 277 -7.90 10.92 18.50
CA ARG A 277 -8.96 10.62 17.53
C ARG A 277 -10.30 11.24 17.94
N ARG A 278 -10.65 11.28 19.22
CA ARG A 278 -12.00 11.68 19.69
C ARG A 278 -11.99 12.81 20.70
N GLU A 279 -11.05 12.80 21.65
CA GLU A 279 -11.05 13.77 22.76
C GLU A 279 -9.63 14.04 23.26
N MET A 280 -9.38 15.29 23.64
CA MET A 280 -8.15 15.72 24.29
C MET A 280 -8.44 16.47 25.59
N ILE A 281 -7.76 16.07 26.66
CA ILE A 281 -7.88 16.68 27.99
C ILE A 281 -6.51 17.15 28.45
N VAL A 282 -6.38 18.45 28.67
CA VAL A 282 -5.12 19.07 29.10
C VAL A 282 -5.18 19.37 30.58
N PHE A 283 -4.34 18.68 31.37
CA PHE A 283 -4.16 18.93 32.79
C PHE A 283 -2.98 19.86 33.00
N SER A 284 -3.22 21.01 33.63
CA SER A 284 -2.16 21.96 33.93
C SER A 284 -2.40 22.76 35.21
N THR A 285 -1.34 22.98 35.98
CA THR A 285 -1.27 24.04 37.00
C THR A 285 -0.88 25.40 36.42
N LEU A 286 -0.37 25.42 35.17
CA LEU A 286 0.07 26.60 34.46
C LEU A 286 -1.06 27.22 33.65
N LEU A 287 -1.24 28.53 33.77
CA LEU A 287 -2.16 29.31 32.94
C LEU A 287 -1.42 29.98 31.77
N PRO A 288 -2.09 30.19 30.62
CA PRO A 288 -1.48 30.85 29.46
C PRO A 288 -0.88 32.22 29.78
N GLU A 289 -1.55 33.00 30.64
CA GLU A 289 -1.13 34.36 31.01
C GLU A 289 0.15 34.38 31.83
N GLN A 290 0.49 33.25 32.47
CA GLN A 290 1.72 33.12 33.27
C GLN A 290 2.96 32.83 32.41
N ILE A 291 2.79 32.53 31.12
CA ILE A 291 3.89 32.36 30.17
C ILE A 291 4.27 33.73 29.60
N ASP A 292 5.39 34.25 30.08
CA ASP A 292 5.91 35.56 29.69
C ASP A 292 6.72 35.47 28.39
N LEU A 293 6.12 35.94 27.29
CA LEU A 293 6.73 35.96 25.96
C LEU A 293 7.88 36.96 25.82
N ASN A 294 8.02 37.93 26.72
CA ASN A 294 9.18 38.82 26.71
C ASN A 294 10.45 38.13 27.23
N ARG A 295 10.30 36.99 27.90
CA ARG A 295 11.39 36.23 28.53
C ARG A 295 11.78 34.98 27.75
N THR A 296 11.13 34.69 26.62
CA THR A 296 11.43 33.53 25.79
C THR A 296 11.09 33.78 24.32
N THR A 297 11.97 33.36 23.43
CA THR A 297 11.78 33.40 21.97
C THR A 297 11.52 32.02 21.38
N ALA A 298 11.44 30.97 22.21
CA ALA A 298 11.29 29.60 21.74
C ALA A 298 9.89 29.37 21.15
N GLU A 299 9.83 29.01 19.86
CA GLU A 299 8.57 28.77 19.14
C GLU A 299 7.68 27.71 19.80
N GLY A 300 8.29 26.66 20.37
CA GLY A 300 7.56 25.62 21.11
C GLY A 300 6.83 26.16 22.34
N VAL A 301 7.43 27.12 23.06
CA VAL A 301 6.84 27.75 24.25
C VAL A 301 5.74 28.75 23.85
N ILE A 302 5.95 29.51 22.77
CA ILE A 302 4.92 30.37 22.18
C ILE A 302 3.71 29.53 21.74
N GLY A 303 3.97 28.39 21.10
CA GLY A 303 2.96 27.41 20.71
C GLY A 303 2.20 26.86 21.92
N LEU A 304 2.90 26.50 23.00
CA LEU A 304 2.27 26.01 24.23
C LEU A 304 1.30 27.02 24.83
N ARG A 305 1.70 28.30 24.94
CA ARG A 305 0.80 29.37 25.42
C ARG A 305 -0.47 29.47 24.56
N SER A 306 -0.30 29.41 23.24
CA SER A 306 -1.38 29.50 22.28
C SER A 306 -2.31 28.28 22.38
N PHE A 307 -1.74 27.09 22.55
CA PHE A 307 -2.47 25.84 22.74
C PHE A 307 -3.27 25.80 24.03
N LEU A 308 -2.69 26.24 25.17
CA LEU A 308 -3.43 26.32 26.44
C LEU A 308 -4.58 27.33 26.35
N SER A 309 -4.37 28.46 25.68
CA SER A 309 -5.43 29.46 25.45
C SER A 309 -6.58 28.86 24.62
N PHE A 310 -6.25 28.08 23.59
CA PHE A 310 -7.21 27.34 22.78
C PHE A 310 -7.97 26.28 23.59
N ALA A 311 -7.27 25.46 24.38
CA ALA A 311 -7.88 24.43 25.21
C ALA A 311 -8.82 25.00 26.29
N MET A 312 -8.57 26.22 26.78
CA MET A 312 -9.44 26.91 27.74
C MET A 312 -10.66 27.57 27.08
N SER A 313 -10.49 28.14 25.89
CA SER A 313 -11.52 28.94 25.22
C SER A 313 -12.38 28.13 24.25
N GLY A 314 -11.92 26.94 23.84
CA GLY A 314 -12.51 26.12 22.79
C GLY A 314 -12.48 26.81 21.41
N ASN A 315 -13.39 26.37 20.53
CA ASN A 315 -13.52 26.88 19.16
C ASN A 315 -13.80 28.40 19.10
N SER A 316 -14.29 29.01 20.19
CA SER A 316 -14.54 30.46 20.31
C SER A 316 -13.27 31.33 20.20
N SER A 317 -12.08 30.75 20.37
CA SER A 317 -10.79 31.47 20.25
C SER A 317 -10.18 31.42 18.85
N LEU A 318 -10.81 30.70 17.91
CA LEU A 318 -10.41 30.71 16.52
C LEU A 318 -11.04 31.96 15.89
N PRO A 319 -10.26 33.00 15.53
CA PRO A 319 -10.79 34.11 14.76
C PRO A 319 -11.25 33.53 13.42
N THR A 320 -12.55 33.65 13.14
CA THR A 320 -13.09 33.49 11.80
C THR A 320 -12.26 34.37 10.89
N ARG A 321 -11.65 33.82 9.82
CA ARG A 321 -10.80 34.62 8.94
C ARG A 321 -11.61 35.84 8.47
N PRO A 322 -11.06 37.08 8.49
CA PRO A 322 -11.72 38.23 7.89
C PRO A 322 -11.79 37.98 6.37
N GLY A 323 -12.92 37.43 5.93
CA GLY A 323 -13.12 36.79 4.63
C GLY A 323 -14.18 35.68 4.68
N ASP A 324 -14.41 35.05 5.84
CA ASP A 324 -15.47 34.05 6.07
C ASP A 324 -16.89 34.63 6.15
N ARG A 325 -17.02 35.95 6.06
CA ARG A 325 -18.28 36.61 5.65
C ARG A 325 -18.38 36.67 4.11
N ALA A 326 -17.78 35.73 3.40
CA ALA A 326 -17.90 35.63 1.96
C ALA A 326 -19.37 35.30 1.62
N ASN A 327 -20.06 36.31 1.10
CA ASN A 327 -21.42 36.33 0.58
C ASN A 327 -22.54 36.09 1.59
N GLU A 328 -22.92 37.17 2.30
CA GLU A 328 -24.28 37.35 2.87
C GLU A 328 -25.39 37.23 1.79
N GLU A 329 -25.04 37.14 0.50
CA GLU A 329 -25.94 36.97 -0.65
C GLU A 329 -25.75 35.62 -1.40
N GLY A 330 -25.16 34.61 -0.75
CA GLY A 330 -24.98 33.27 -1.34
C GLY A 330 -26.27 32.44 -1.36
N ILE A 331 -26.34 31.42 -2.24
CA ILE A 331 -27.51 30.54 -2.31
C ILE A 331 -27.70 29.74 -1.01
N ALA A 332 -26.61 29.36 -0.33
CA ALA A 332 -26.66 28.75 0.99
C ALA A 332 -27.41 29.64 2.00
N GLU A 333 -27.18 30.96 1.97
CA GLU A 333 -27.86 31.92 2.85
C GLU A 333 -29.34 32.09 2.45
N ASN A 334 -29.67 32.04 1.16
CA ASN A 334 -31.06 32.05 0.69
C ASN A 334 -31.86 30.84 1.21
N VAL A 335 -31.28 29.64 1.09
CA VAL A 335 -31.86 28.40 1.61
C VAL A 335 -31.96 28.47 3.15
N ALA A 336 -30.91 28.95 3.81
CA ALA A 336 -30.89 29.13 5.26
C ALA A 336 -32.00 30.10 5.73
N ALA A 337 -32.19 31.23 5.05
CA ALA A 337 -33.25 32.18 5.35
C ALA A 337 -34.65 31.53 5.21
N ALA A 338 -34.87 30.72 4.18
CA ALA A 338 -36.12 29.97 4.01
C ALA A 338 -36.35 28.96 5.15
N LEU A 339 -35.30 28.26 5.60
CA LEU A 339 -35.37 27.35 6.74
C LEU A 339 -35.63 28.09 8.07
N ARG A 340 -35.05 29.27 8.26
CA ARG A 340 -35.33 30.14 9.43
C ARG A 340 -36.79 30.60 9.45
N GLN A 341 -37.38 30.92 8.31
CA GLN A 341 -38.82 31.26 8.21
C GLN A 341 -39.74 30.09 8.60
N LEU A 342 -39.28 28.85 8.41
CA LEU A 342 -39.99 27.64 8.87
C LEU A 342 -39.78 27.35 10.37
N GLY A 343 -38.99 28.15 11.07
CA GLY A 343 -38.75 28.02 12.51
C GLY A 343 -37.56 27.15 12.91
N TYR A 344 -36.71 26.75 11.96
CA TYR A 344 -35.46 26.05 12.28
C TYR A 344 -34.34 27.05 12.60
N GLU A 345 -33.53 26.74 13.62
CA GLU A 345 -32.25 27.42 13.78
C GLU A 345 -31.19 26.76 12.90
N VAL A 346 -30.49 27.57 12.10
CA VAL A 346 -29.51 27.08 11.12
C VAL A 346 -28.23 27.90 11.19
N ASP A 347 -27.11 27.20 11.08
CA ASP A 347 -25.79 27.77 10.89
C ASP A 347 -25.33 27.52 9.46
N THR A 348 -24.62 28.48 8.87
CA THR A 348 -24.09 28.38 7.50
C THR A 348 -22.57 28.34 7.53
N HIS A 349 -21.97 27.71 6.53
CA HIS A 349 -20.51 27.60 6.39
C HIS A 349 -19.86 27.01 7.66
N VAL A 350 -20.40 25.89 8.13
CA VAL A 350 -19.92 25.20 9.34
C VAL A 350 -18.61 24.48 9.02
N GLY A 351 -17.56 24.82 9.76
CA GLY A 351 -16.24 24.23 9.64
C GLY A 351 -15.11 25.21 9.95
N CYS A 352 -13.94 24.68 10.32
CA CYS A 352 -12.73 25.45 10.63
C CYS A 352 -11.74 25.51 9.47
N SER A 353 -11.80 24.58 8.51
CA SER A 353 -11.00 24.62 7.27
C SER A 353 -11.73 25.30 6.11
N GLU A 354 -11.08 25.35 4.95
CA GLU A 354 -11.69 25.80 3.68
C GLU A 354 -12.82 24.86 3.22
N TYR A 355 -12.80 23.58 3.63
CA TYR A 355 -13.94 22.69 3.41
C TYR A 355 -14.97 22.89 4.52
N LYS A 356 -16.20 23.24 4.12
CA LYS A 356 -17.28 23.60 5.03
C LYS A 356 -18.58 22.93 4.60
N ILE A 357 -19.45 22.67 5.58
CA ILE A 357 -20.84 22.30 5.33
C ILE A 357 -21.62 23.59 5.09
N ASP A 358 -22.27 23.69 3.94
CA ASP A 358 -22.93 24.93 3.51
C ASP A 358 -24.00 25.38 4.50
N ILE A 359 -24.83 24.44 4.97
CA ILE A 359 -25.90 24.71 5.94
C ILE A 359 -26.02 23.53 6.91
N ALA A 360 -26.13 23.81 8.20
CA ALA A 360 -26.41 22.83 9.23
C ALA A 360 -27.62 23.24 10.08
N ILE A 361 -28.60 22.34 10.20
CA ILE A 361 -29.78 22.55 11.04
C ILE A 361 -29.44 22.14 12.47
N ARG A 362 -29.65 23.03 13.45
CA ARG A 362 -29.40 22.73 14.87
C ARG A 362 -30.41 21.74 15.42
N ASP A 363 -29.95 20.88 16.33
CA ASP A 363 -30.85 20.00 17.07
C ASP A 363 -31.49 20.75 18.26
N PRO A 364 -32.84 20.92 18.28
CA PRO A 364 -33.52 21.58 19.40
C PRO A 364 -33.56 20.72 20.67
N LEU A 365 -33.35 19.40 20.57
CA LEU A 365 -33.35 18.48 21.71
C LEU A 365 -31.97 18.38 22.37
N ARG A 366 -30.90 18.73 21.64
CA ARG A 366 -29.51 18.58 22.07
C ARG A 366 -28.71 19.83 21.76
N GLU A 367 -28.48 20.61 22.81
CA GLU A 367 -27.68 21.81 22.73
C GLU A 367 -26.24 21.49 22.27
N GLY A 368 -25.79 22.19 21.23
CA GLY A 368 -24.45 22.01 20.67
C GLY A 368 -24.33 20.97 19.55
N GLU A 369 -25.42 20.29 19.16
CA GLU A 369 -25.42 19.33 18.05
C GLU A 369 -26.22 19.83 16.84
N TYR A 370 -25.89 19.28 15.68
CA TYR A 370 -26.58 19.46 14.40
C TYR A 370 -27.33 18.18 14.04
N LEU A 371 -28.48 18.37 13.42
CA LEU A 371 -29.44 17.33 13.11
C LEU A 371 -29.35 16.88 11.65
N LEU A 372 -29.10 17.84 10.75
CA LEU A 372 -28.97 17.61 9.31
C LEU A 372 -27.96 18.59 8.74
N GLY A 373 -27.00 18.09 7.95
CA GLY A 373 -26.11 18.90 7.12
C GLY A 373 -26.64 18.93 5.69
N ILE A 374 -26.58 20.10 5.06
CA ILE A 374 -26.98 20.30 3.67
C ILE A 374 -25.76 20.76 2.89
N LEU A 375 -25.47 20.06 1.80
CA LEU A 375 -24.41 20.39 0.86
C LEU A 375 -25.02 20.84 -0.46
N CYS A 376 -24.64 22.01 -0.93
CA CYS A 376 -25.01 22.55 -2.23
C CYS A 376 -23.99 22.07 -3.28
N ASP A 377 -24.37 21.96 -4.55
CA ASP A 377 -23.50 21.58 -5.67
C ASP A 377 -22.62 22.74 -6.22
N GLY A 378 -22.36 23.76 -5.40
CA GLY A 378 -21.47 24.86 -5.72
C GLY A 378 -19.98 24.47 -5.69
N GLU A 379 -19.10 25.42 -6.05
CA GLU A 379 -17.66 25.25 -5.90
C GLU A 379 -17.31 25.13 -4.40
N SER A 380 -16.77 23.98 -4.00
CA SER A 380 -16.23 23.75 -2.66
C SER A 380 -14.79 23.26 -2.75
N ALA A 381 -13.97 23.64 -1.77
CA ALA A 381 -12.54 23.32 -1.78
C ALA A 381 -12.29 21.80 -1.69
N GLY A 382 -11.23 21.31 -2.34
CA GLY A 382 -10.84 19.89 -2.31
C GLY A 382 -11.68 18.97 -3.20
N GLN A 383 -12.48 19.52 -4.12
CA GLN A 383 -13.37 18.77 -5.02
C GLN A 383 -12.74 18.48 -6.40
N GLU A 384 -11.60 17.78 -6.42
CA GLU A 384 -10.84 17.55 -7.66
C GLU A 384 -11.49 16.49 -8.56
N THR A 385 -12.16 15.49 -7.99
CA THR A 385 -12.84 14.42 -8.76
C THR A 385 -14.31 14.27 -8.40
N ALA A 386 -15.08 13.66 -9.31
CA ALA A 386 -16.49 13.30 -9.04
C ALA A 386 -16.62 12.25 -7.93
N HIS A 387 -15.64 11.35 -7.81
CA HIS A 387 -15.60 10.32 -6.77
C HIS A 387 -15.41 10.94 -5.38
N ASP A 388 -14.50 11.93 -5.25
CA ASP A 388 -14.30 12.64 -3.99
C ASP A 388 -15.59 13.35 -3.55
N ARG A 389 -16.21 14.07 -4.50
CA ARG A 389 -17.42 14.85 -4.26
C ARG A 389 -18.63 14.04 -3.85
N LEU A 390 -18.87 12.91 -4.51
CA LEU A 390 -20.17 12.21 -4.43
C LEU A 390 -20.11 10.93 -3.60
N ILE A 391 -18.92 10.39 -3.33
CA ILE A 391 -18.76 9.11 -2.65
C ILE A 391 -17.95 9.29 -1.36
N LEU A 392 -16.71 9.77 -1.46
CA LEU A 392 -15.82 9.80 -0.29
C LEU A 392 -16.29 10.80 0.77
N GLN A 393 -16.64 12.02 0.39
CA GLN A 393 -17.12 13.05 1.33
C GLN A 393 -18.36 12.58 2.11
N ASP A 394 -19.35 12.03 1.41
CA ASP A 394 -20.57 11.53 2.02
C ASP A 394 -20.29 10.35 2.97
N GLN A 395 -19.39 9.43 2.58
CA GLN A 395 -18.98 8.32 3.44
C GLN A 395 -18.29 8.80 4.72
N ILE A 396 -17.39 9.77 4.62
CA ILE A 396 -16.65 10.29 5.76
C ILE A 396 -17.58 11.07 6.69
N LEU A 397 -18.39 11.97 6.16
CA LEU A 397 -19.37 12.73 6.95
C LEU A 397 -20.36 11.79 7.65
N ALA A 398 -20.86 10.77 6.96
CA ALA A 398 -21.69 9.74 7.56
C ALA A 398 -20.96 8.99 8.69
N SER A 399 -19.67 8.67 8.52
CA SER A 399 -18.86 8.04 9.56
C SER A 399 -18.61 8.94 10.79
N LEU A 400 -18.72 10.26 10.64
CA LEU A 400 -18.69 11.23 11.75
C LEU A 400 -20.07 11.39 12.43
N GLY A 401 -21.11 10.74 11.89
CA GLY A 401 -22.47 10.79 12.40
C GLY A 401 -23.35 11.83 11.73
N TRP A 402 -22.90 12.47 10.64
CA TRP A 402 -23.78 13.36 9.88
C TRP A 402 -24.84 12.58 9.12
N LYS A 403 -26.04 13.13 9.12
CA LYS A 403 -26.99 12.91 8.03
C LYS A 403 -26.81 14.05 7.05
N ILE A 404 -26.40 13.74 5.82
CA ILE A 404 -26.18 14.72 4.76
C ILE A 404 -27.32 14.66 3.75
N HIS A 405 -27.82 15.84 3.38
CA HIS A 405 -28.71 16.02 2.25
C HIS A 405 -28.02 16.88 1.20
N ARG A 406 -27.84 16.34 0.00
CA ARG A 406 -27.29 17.10 -1.11
C ARG A 406 -28.42 17.83 -1.85
N LEU A 407 -28.32 19.15 -1.89
CA LEU A 407 -29.26 20.04 -2.56
C LEU A 407 -28.64 20.48 -3.89
N TRP A 408 -29.31 20.15 -4.99
CA TRP A 408 -28.92 20.63 -6.31
C TRP A 408 -29.52 22.01 -6.54
N LEU A 409 -28.69 22.97 -6.95
CA LEU A 409 -29.07 24.36 -7.16
C LEU A 409 -30.15 24.51 -8.23
N LEU A 410 -30.13 23.67 -9.27
CA LEU A 410 -31.17 23.65 -10.30
C LEU A 410 -32.53 23.18 -9.74
N ASP A 411 -32.54 22.16 -8.88
CA ASP A 411 -33.77 21.69 -8.22
C ASP A 411 -34.34 22.76 -7.28
N TRP A 412 -33.46 23.46 -6.56
CA TRP A 412 -33.85 24.58 -5.69
C TRP A 412 -34.45 25.74 -6.49
N TRP A 413 -33.90 26.05 -7.66
CA TRP A 413 -34.38 27.13 -8.51
C TRP A 413 -35.76 26.82 -9.11
N ASP A 414 -35.97 25.60 -9.59
CA ASP A 414 -37.21 25.20 -10.25
C ASP A 414 -38.37 24.98 -9.25
N ALA A 415 -38.09 24.39 -8.09
CA ALA A 415 -39.12 23.98 -7.13
C ALA A 415 -38.68 24.12 -5.66
N PRO A 416 -38.43 25.34 -5.14
CA PRO A 416 -37.90 25.54 -3.80
C PRO A 416 -38.84 25.00 -2.70
N ALA A 417 -40.16 25.14 -2.88
CA ALA A 417 -41.15 24.61 -1.94
C ALA A 417 -41.10 23.08 -1.81
N LYS A 418 -40.78 22.36 -2.90
CA LYS A 418 -40.67 20.90 -2.91
C LYS A 418 -39.40 20.44 -2.20
N GLU A 419 -38.28 21.13 -2.42
CA GLU A 419 -37.02 20.81 -1.75
C GLU A 419 -37.08 21.13 -0.25
N LEU A 420 -37.71 22.25 0.14
CA LEU A 420 -37.98 22.56 1.55
C LEU A 420 -38.81 21.47 2.26
N GLU A 421 -39.85 20.96 1.59
CA GLU A 421 -40.65 19.85 2.09
C GLU A 421 -39.83 18.57 2.31
N LYS A 422 -38.91 18.25 1.39
CA LYS A 422 -37.98 17.12 1.56
C LYS A 422 -37.05 17.34 2.74
N ILE A 423 -36.44 18.52 2.86
CA ILE A 423 -35.54 18.87 3.97
C ILE A 423 -36.29 18.75 5.30
N ARG A 424 -37.53 19.25 5.37
CA ARG A 424 -38.39 19.14 6.55
C ARG A 424 -38.62 17.69 6.94
N ASN A 425 -39.01 16.83 6.00
CA ASN A 425 -39.24 15.41 6.28
C ASN A 425 -37.97 14.70 6.75
N LEU A 426 -36.81 15.05 6.18
CA LEU A 426 -35.52 14.51 6.60
C LEU A 426 -35.11 14.97 7.99
N ALA A 427 -35.39 16.22 8.34
CA ALA A 427 -35.16 16.77 9.68
C ALA A 427 -36.09 16.13 10.72
N GLU A 428 -37.37 15.92 10.41
CA GLU A 428 -38.27 15.22 11.33
C GLU A 428 -37.87 13.74 11.54
N ASP A 429 -37.46 13.02 10.48
CA ASP A 429 -36.91 11.65 10.62
C ASP A 429 -35.61 11.63 11.44
N ALA A 430 -34.76 12.65 11.31
CA ALA A 430 -33.52 12.72 12.08
C ALA A 430 -33.74 13.05 13.56
N LYS A 431 -34.83 13.75 13.94
CA LYS A 431 -35.22 13.93 15.35
C LYS A 431 -35.58 12.61 16.04
N LEU A 432 -36.11 11.64 15.30
CA LEU A 432 -36.65 10.39 15.83
C LEU A 432 -35.59 9.29 16.01
N ARG A 433 -34.37 9.48 15.52
CA ARG A 433 -33.31 8.47 15.60
C ARG A 433 -32.36 8.75 16.76
N PRO A 434 -31.98 7.73 17.55
CA PRO A 434 -30.83 7.87 18.44
C PRO A 434 -29.57 8.10 17.58
N ILE A 435 -28.81 9.16 17.86
CA ILE A 435 -27.47 9.28 17.28
C ILE A 435 -26.60 8.21 17.93
N LEU A 436 -26.40 7.13 17.18
CA LEU A 436 -25.30 6.23 17.43
C LEU A 436 -24.05 7.00 17.01
N TYR A 437 -23.36 7.59 17.98
CA TYR A 437 -21.92 7.78 17.85
C TYR A 437 -21.33 6.37 17.86
N ASP A 438 -21.47 5.68 16.72
CA ASP A 438 -21.16 4.28 16.62
C ASP A 438 -19.73 4.12 17.15
N THR A 439 -19.57 3.20 18.09
CA THR A 439 -18.29 2.55 18.29
C THR A 439 -18.19 1.58 17.13
N PRO A 440 -17.52 1.90 16.00
CA PRO A 440 -16.84 0.83 15.30
C PRO A 440 -15.88 0.30 16.34
N THR A 441 -16.24 -0.83 16.96
CA THR A 441 -15.25 -1.77 17.46
C THR A 441 -14.24 -1.87 16.32
N PRO A 442 -12.95 -1.54 16.52
CA PRO A 442 -11.97 -1.84 15.49
C PRO A 442 -12.11 -3.34 15.22
N SER A 443 -12.75 -3.68 14.11
CA SER A 443 -12.70 -5.03 13.60
C SER A 443 -11.24 -5.22 13.29
N ALA A 444 -10.56 -6.06 14.07
CA ALA A 444 -9.27 -6.55 13.67
C ALA A 444 -9.40 -6.96 12.18
N PRO A 445 -8.48 -6.57 11.29
CA PRO A 445 -8.31 -7.36 10.08
C PRO A 445 -8.19 -8.79 10.59
N ALA A 446 -9.11 -9.66 10.14
CA ALA A 446 -9.07 -11.07 10.53
C ALA A 446 -7.61 -11.50 10.42
N PRO A 447 -7.01 -12.13 11.45
CA PRO A 447 -5.63 -12.58 11.34
C PRO A 447 -5.55 -13.31 10.02
N THR A 448 -4.64 -12.87 9.15
CA THR A 448 -4.36 -13.57 7.90
C THR A 448 -3.81 -14.91 8.35
N VAL A 449 -4.72 -15.84 8.62
CA VAL A 449 -4.40 -17.24 8.76
C VAL A 449 -3.92 -17.57 7.35
N PHE A 450 -2.61 -17.55 7.18
CA PHE A 450 -2.01 -18.34 6.13
C PHE A 450 -2.47 -19.76 6.45
N GLU A 451 -3.60 -20.16 5.85
CA GLU A 451 -3.91 -21.56 5.74
C GLU A 451 -2.65 -22.15 5.13
N THR A 452 -1.95 -22.95 5.93
CA THR A 452 -0.92 -23.83 5.43
C THR A 452 -1.66 -24.73 4.46
N VAL A 453 -1.72 -24.30 3.20
CA VAL A 453 -2.38 -25.05 2.14
C VAL A 453 -1.62 -26.37 2.13
N ALA A 454 -2.25 -27.39 2.71
CA ALA A 454 -1.76 -28.75 2.69
C ALA A 454 -1.37 -29.00 1.24
N ARG A 455 -0.11 -29.40 1.03
CA ARG A 455 0.56 -29.56 -0.26
C ARG A 455 -0.33 -30.41 -1.16
N ALA A 456 -1.28 -29.76 -1.81
CA ALA A 456 -2.16 -30.38 -2.76
C ALA A 456 -1.24 -30.59 -3.94
N GLU A 457 -0.90 -31.84 -4.20
CA GLU A 457 -0.46 -32.26 -5.52
C GLU A 457 -1.60 -31.92 -6.48
N LYS A 458 -1.68 -30.64 -6.88
CA LYS A 458 -2.49 -30.22 -8.01
C LYS A 458 -2.00 -31.08 -9.16
N LYS A 459 -2.85 -32.02 -9.59
CA LYS A 459 -2.72 -32.69 -10.89
C LYS A 459 -2.42 -31.57 -11.89
N ARG A 460 -1.20 -31.60 -12.44
CA ARG A 460 -0.73 -30.65 -13.45
C ARG A 460 -1.81 -30.61 -14.54
N GLU A 461 -2.35 -29.43 -14.83
CA GLU A 461 -3.14 -29.23 -16.05
C GLU A 461 -2.25 -29.69 -17.20
N SER A 462 -2.65 -30.74 -17.92
CA SER A 462 -1.89 -31.20 -19.08
C SER A 462 -2.15 -30.21 -20.21
N ASP A 463 -1.15 -29.40 -20.52
CA ASP A 463 -1.21 -28.59 -21.74
C ASP A 463 -1.46 -29.48 -22.95
N VAL A 464 -2.43 -29.06 -23.75
CA VAL A 464 -2.73 -29.70 -25.02
C VAL A 464 -1.74 -29.16 -26.04
N PHE A 465 -0.58 -29.80 -26.14
CA PHE A 465 0.36 -29.54 -27.22
C PHE A 465 -0.09 -30.24 -28.51
N PRO A 466 0.18 -29.66 -29.69
CA PRO A 466 -0.08 -30.32 -30.95
C PRO A 466 0.73 -31.63 -31.05
N VAL A 467 0.10 -32.68 -31.53
CA VAL A 467 0.74 -34.00 -31.72
C VAL A 467 1.47 -34.03 -33.06
N TYR A 468 2.57 -34.79 -33.18
CA TYR A 468 3.19 -35.06 -34.47
C TYR A 468 2.20 -35.78 -35.40
N PRO A 469 1.77 -35.16 -36.52
CA PRO A 469 0.99 -35.88 -37.50
C PRO A 469 1.86 -36.98 -38.12
N VAL A 470 1.24 -38.06 -38.56
CA VAL A 470 1.93 -39.15 -39.27
C VAL A 470 1.28 -39.30 -40.64
N THR A 471 2.08 -39.17 -41.69
CA THR A 471 1.60 -39.32 -43.07
C THR A 471 1.33 -40.80 -43.33
N GLN A 472 0.07 -41.13 -43.62
CA GLN A 472 -0.30 -42.43 -44.14
C GLN A 472 -0.33 -42.37 -45.67
N PHE A 473 0.31 -43.37 -46.29
CA PHE A 473 0.24 -43.62 -47.71
C PHE A 473 -0.72 -44.78 -47.97
N GLU A 474 -1.46 -44.71 -49.06
CA GLU A 474 -2.30 -45.81 -49.53
C GLU A 474 -1.41 -47.01 -49.87
N ASP A 475 -1.89 -48.22 -49.58
CA ASP A 475 -1.19 -49.47 -49.88
C ASP A 475 -0.82 -49.53 -51.37
N MET A 476 0.44 -49.80 -51.66
CA MET A 476 0.94 -49.90 -53.04
C MET A 476 0.89 -51.36 -53.50
N ASP A 477 0.48 -51.58 -54.75
CA ASP A 477 0.55 -52.91 -55.38
C ASP A 477 1.97 -53.48 -55.26
N GLU A 478 2.11 -54.75 -54.85
CA GLU A 478 3.41 -55.40 -54.60
C GLU A 478 4.36 -55.34 -55.81
N THR A 479 3.82 -55.19 -57.02
CA THR A 479 4.58 -55.05 -58.27
C THR A 479 5.18 -53.66 -58.50
N MET A 480 4.86 -52.66 -57.67
CA MET A 480 5.30 -51.25 -57.80
C MET A 480 6.23 -50.80 -56.66
N VAL A 481 6.74 -51.74 -55.87
CA VAL A 481 7.49 -51.50 -54.64
C VAL A 481 8.91 -52.04 -54.81
N GLY A 482 9.93 -51.26 -54.43
CA GLY A 482 11.34 -51.68 -54.53
C GLY A 482 12.31 -50.61 -55.02
N ALA A 483 13.61 -50.87 -54.87
CA ALA A 483 14.68 -49.91 -55.14
C ALA A 483 14.77 -49.49 -56.62
N ASP A 484 14.49 -50.42 -57.55
CA ASP A 484 14.53 -50.13 -58.98
C ASP A 484 13.32 -49.30 -59.44
N ALA A 485 12.12 -49.60 -58.94
CA ALA A 485 10.91 -48.82 -59.18
C ALA A 485 11.04 -47.39 -58.61
N PHE A 486 11.63 -47.21 -57.44
CA PHE A 486 11.85 -45.89 -56.84
C PHE A 486 12.74 -44.96 -57.70
N CYS A 487 13.71 -45.56 -58.41
CA CYS A 487 14.63 -44.83 -59.26
C CYS A 487 14.10 -44.63 -60.69
N ASP A 488 12.94 -45.22 -61.04
CA ASP A 488 12.35 -45.08 -62.37
C ASP A 488 11.76 -43.67 -62.57
N VAL A 489 11.92 -43.17 -63.79
CA VAL A 489 11.37 -41.89 -64.24
C VAL A 489 9.84 -41.91 -64.20
N ILE A 490 9.20 -43.06 -64.45
CA ILE A 490 7.74 -43.22 -64.44
C ILE A 490 7.13 -42.83 -63.08
N HIS A 491 7.85 -43.07 -62.00
CA HIS A 491 7.37 -42.81 -60.64
C HIS A 491 7.79 -41.44 -60.07
N LYS A 492 8.48 -40.61 -60.86
CA LYS A 492 8.99 -39.30 -60.43
C LYS A 492 7.89 -38.42 -59.83
N THR A 493 6.78 -38.24 -60.52
CA THR A 493 5.67 -37.38 -60.08
C THR A 493 5.07 -37.85 -58.76
N ARG A 494 4.90 -39.16 -58.59
CA ARG A 494 4.35 -39.76 -57.35
C ARG A 494 5.28 -39.54 -56.16
N ILE A 495 6.59 -39.72 -56.34
CA ILE A 495 7.57 -39.52 -55.27
C ILE A 495 7.61 -38.05 -54.86
N VAL A 496 7.57 -37.11 -55.82
CA VAL A 496 7.47 -35.67 -55.52
C VAL A 496 6.18 -35.36 -54.76
N MET A 497 5.02 -35.89 -55.17
CA MET A 497 3.76 -35.72 -54.42
C MET A 497 3.80 -36.32 -53.02
N GLN A 498 4.46 -37.47 -52.83
CA GLN A 498 4.61 -38.09 -51.50
C GLN A 498 5.54 -37.28 -50.59
N MET A 499 6.63 -36.74 -51.13
CA MET A 499 7.55 -35.85 -50.42
C MET A 499 6.86 -34.54 -50.04
N ASP A 500 6.11 -33.96 -50.98
CA ASP A 500 5.31 -32.76 -50.77
C ASP A 500 4.26 -32.98 -49.66
N LYS A 501 3.56 -34.12 -49.68
CA LYS A 501 2.62 -34.52 -48.63
C LYS A 501 3.29 -34.68 -47.27
N ILE A 502 4.48 -35.29 -47.20
CA ILE A 502 5.25 -35.42 -45.94
C ILE A 502 5.64 -34.04 -45.42
N LEU A 503 6.14 -33.15 -46.29
CA LEU A 503 6.57 -31.82 -45.87
C LEU A 503 5.38 -30.96 -45.41
N HIS A 504 4.22 -31.07 -46.06
CA HIS A 504 3.00 -30.33 -45.67
C HIS A 504 2.39 -30.81 -44.35
N LEU A 505 2.45 -32.12 -44.08
CA LEU A 505 1.88 -32.69 -42.85
C LEU A 505 2.90 -32.74 -41.72
N GLU A 506 4.06 -33.36 -41.94
CA GLU A 506 5.08 -33.63 -40.93
C GLU A 506 6.14 -32.52 -40.80
N GLY A 507 6.16 -31.52 -41.69
CA GLY A 507 7.11 -30.41 -41.69
C GLY A 507 7.14 -29.62 -40.38
N PRO A 508 8.31 -29.18 -39.89
CA PRO A 508 9.67 -29.48 -40.34
C PRO A 508 10.10 -30.94 -40.16
N VAL A 509 10.87 -31.46 -41.13
CA VAL A 509 11.38 -32.85 -41.17
C VAL A 509 12.88 -32.85 -41.44
N SER A 510 13.64 -33.67 -40.69
CA SER A 510 15.07 -33.89 -40.95
C SER A 510 15.29 -34.71 -42.23
N ARG A 511 16.45 -34.55 -42.88
CA ARG A 511 16.80 -35.39 -44.03
C ARG A 511 16.69 -36.89 -43.72
N ALA A 512 17.16 -37.32 -42.55
CA ALA A 512 17.12 -38.72 -42.14
C ALA A 512 15.67 -39.23 -41.99
N LEU A 513 14.79 -38.43 -41.39
CA LEU A 513 13.38 -38.78 -41.19
C LEU A 513 12.63 -38.84 -42.53
N LEU A 514 12.85 -37.89 -43.43
CA LEU A 514 12.24 -37.87 -44.77
C LEU A 514 12.61 -39.13 -45.57
N VAL A 515 13.90 -39.48 -45.61
CA VAL A 515 14.39 -40.68 -46.29
C VAL A 515 13.76 -41.93 -45.67
N ARG A 516 13.73 -42.03 -44.33
CA ARG A 516 13.13 -43.18 -43.63
C ARG A 516 11.64 -43.35 -43.97
N ARG A 517 10.86 -42.27 -43.99
CA ARG A 517 9.43 -42.31 -44.36
C ARG A 517 9.20 -42.79 -45.78
N LEU A 518 10.01 -42.32 -46.73
CA LEU A 518 9.92 -42.74 -48.13
C LEU A 518 10.34 -44.21 -48.31
N LEU A 519 11.43 -44.64 -47.67
CA LEU A 519 11.87 -46.05 -47.77
C LEU A 519 10.81 -47.02 -47.21
N THR A 520 10.17 -46.66 -46.09
CA THR A 520 9.07 -47.45 -45.53
C THR A 520 7.87 -47.50 -46.49
N ALA A 521 7.48 -46.37 -47.09
CA ALA A 521 6.37 -46.32 -48.05
C ALA A 521 6.62 -47.13 -49.32
N TRP A 522 7.89 -47.32 -49.69
CA TRP A 522 8.34 -48.07 -50.86
C TRP A 522 8.89 -49.46 -50.53
N GLY A 523 8.71 -49.95 -49.29
CA GLY A 523 9.14 -51.29 -48.88
C GLY A 523 10.66 -51.55 -49.04
N ILE A 524 11.48 -50.49 -49.05
CA ILE A 524 12.93 -50.60 -49.28
C ILE A 524 13.65 -50.79 -47.94
N PRO A 525 14.39 -51.89 -47.73
CA PRO A 525 14.99 -52.20 -46.44
C PRO A 525 16.25 -51.38 -46.13
N ARG A 526 16.98 -50.89 -47.15
CA ARG A 526 18.22 -50.12 -46.97
C ARG A 526 18.38 -49.04 -48.03
N THR A 527 18.90 -47.88 -47.60
CA THR A 527 19.28 -46.80 -48.52
C THR A 527 20.47 -47.20 -49.40
N SER A 528 20.55 -46.64 -50.60
CA SER A 528 21.71 -46.74 -51.49
C SER A 528 22.07 -45.35 -52.05
N PRO A 529 23.33 -45.10 -52.46
CA PRO A 529 23.72 -43.80 -53.02
C PRO A 529 22.89 -43.38 -54.25
N LYS A 530 22.34 -44.34 -54.99
CA LYS A 530 21.46 -44.10 -56.14
C LYS A 530 20.10 -43.57 -55.70
N ILE A 531 19.53 -44.11 -54.62
CA ILE A 531 18.26 -43.66 -54.03
C ILE A 531 18.42 -42.27 -53.43
N GLU A 532 19.50 -42.01 -52.71
CA GLU A 532 19.75 -40.69 -52.11
C GLU A 532 19.87 -39.59 -53.16
N ARG A 533 20.64 -39.82 -54.24
CA ARG A 533 20.68 -38.87 -55.37
C ARG A 533 19.31 -38.65 -55.99
N SER A 534 18.51 -39.71 -56.10
CA SER A 534 17.16 -39.59 -56.65
C SER A 534 16.24 -38.74 -55.76
N ILE A 535 16.36 -38.85 -54.44
CA ILE A 535 15.63 -38.01 -53.47
C ILE A 535 16.11 -36.56 -53.57
N ASP A 536 17.42 -36.32 -53.60
CA ASP A 536 18.01 -34.98 -53.68
C ASP A 536 17.64 -34.28 -55.02
N GLU A 537 17.60 -35.01 -56.13
CA GLU A 537 17.12 -34.50 -57.42
C GLU A 537 15.63 -34.15 -57.38
N LYS A 538 14.81 -34.95 -56.72
CA LYS A 538 13.36 -34.76 -56.61
C LYS A 538 12.98 -33.65 -55.62
N LEU A 539 13.74 -33.46 -54.54
CA LEU A 539 13.60 -32.37 -53.57
C LEU A 539 13.66 -30.99 -54.23
N ARG A 540 14.45 -30.83 -55.30
CA ARG A 540 14.59 -29.57 -56.05
C ARG A 540 13.31 -29.11 -56.76
N PHE A 541 12.32 -29.99 -56.91
CA PHE A 541 11.03 -29.67 -57.53
C PHE A 541 9.97 -29.22 -56.53
N ILE A 542 10.29 -29.15 -55.24
CA ILE A 542 9.42 -28.69 -54.17
C ILE A 542 10.00 -27.38 -53.64
N ASP A 543 9.19 -26.34 -53.55
CA ASP A 543 9.60 -25.07 -52.94
C ASP A 543 9.72 -25.28 -51.42
N HIS A 544 10.96 -25.24 -50.92
CA HIS A 544 11.26 -25.45 -49.51
C HIS A 544 12.40 -24.56 -49.05
N THR A 545 12.35 -24.16 -47.79
CA THR A 545 13.45 -23.53 -47.04
C THR A 545 14.24 -24.61 -46.31
N THR A 546 15.54 -24.39 -46.13
CA THR A 546 16.41 -25.31 -45.39
C THR A 546 17.10 -24.57 -44.25
N THR A 547 16.99 -25.09 -43.02
CA THR A 547 17.92 -24.71 -41.94
C THR A 547 18.97 -25.79 -41.75
N GLN A 548 20.20 -25.36 -41.52
CA GLN A 548 21.34 -26.22 -41.27
C GLN A 548 21.79 -26.03 -39.83
N THR A 549 21.70 -27.10 -39.04
CA THR A 549 22.37 -27.18 -37.74
C THR A 549 23.73 -27.85 -37.90
N ALA A 550 24.58 -27.80 -36.88
CA ALA A 550 25.93 -28.41 -36.93
C ALA A 550 25.92 -29.93 -37.24
N SER A 551 24.77 -30.60 -37.07
CA SER A 551 24.61 -32.05 -37.17
C SER A 551 23.56 -32.51 -38.17
N ASN A 552 22.61 -31.67 -38.63
CA ASN A 552 21.54 -32.09 -39.54
C ASN A 552 20.99 -30.95 -40.43
N HIS A 553 20.24 -31.34 -41.47
CA HIS A 553 19.50 -30.44 -42.36
C HIS A 553 18.00 -30.67 -42.19
N PHE A 554 17.24 -29.59 -42.01
CA PHE A 554 15.78 -29.60 -41.86
C PHE A 554 15.11 -28.91 -43.04
N TYR A 555 14.05 -29.51 -43.55
CA TYR A 555 13.26 -28.98 -44.66
C TYR A 555 11.95 -28.38 -44.15
N TRP A 556 11.65 -27.17 -44.61
CA TRP A 556 10.50 -26.36 -44.21
C TRP A 556 9.72 -25.92 -45.45
N LEU A 557 8.39 -25.88 -45.36
CA LEU A 557 7.54 -25.28 -46.41
C LEU A 557 7.08 -23.86 -46.05
N THR A 558 7.19 -23.50 -44.78
CA THR A 558 6.95 -22.16 -44.25
C THR A 558 8.27 -21.54 -43.78
N ASP A 559 8.32 -20.22 -43.67
CA ASP A 559 9.51 -19.53 -43.17
C ASP A 559 9.83 -20.03 -41.75
N PRO A 560 11.06 -20.53 -41.48
CA PRO A 560 11.50 -20.96 -40.15
C PRO A 560 11.22 -19.92 -39.06
N GLU A 561 11.30 -18.62 -39.37
CA GLU A 561 11.00 -17.53 -38.43
C GLU A 561 9.51 -17.43 -38.04
N THR A 562 8.61 -18.08 -38.78
CA THR A 562 7.16 -18.07 -38.58
C THR A 562 6.57 -19.39 -38.03
N THR A 563 7.43 -20.35 -37.67
CA THR A 563 7.03 -21.69 -37.19
C THR A 563 7.23 -21.86 -35.67
N PRO A 564 6.42 -22.72 -35.00
CA PRO A 564 5.36 -22.32 -34.08
C PRO A 564 5.83 -21.94 -32.66
N ASP A 565 5.05 -21.10 -31.98
CA ASP A 565 5.21 -20.70 -30.57
C ASP A 565 5.13 -21.87 -29.56
N GLN A 566 4.79 -23.08 -30.01
CA GLN A 566 4.55 -24.25 -29.17
C GLN A 566 5.28 -25.50 -29.69
N PRO A 567 5.82 -26.35 -28.81
CA PRO A 567 6.45 -27.61 -29.20
C PRO A 567 5.40 -28.67 -29.60
N ARG A 568 5.71 -29.55 -30.53
CA ARG A 568 4.90 -30.74 -30.82
C ARG A 568 5.37 -31.95 -30.03
N ILE A 569 4.40 -32.76 -29.63
CA ILE A 569 4.62 -33.94 -28.78
C ILE A 569 4.32 -35.25 -29.53
N PRO A 570 4.93 -36.37 -29.13
CA PRO A 570 4.49 -37.70 -29.57
C PRO A 570 3.02 -37.91 -29.22
N ASP A 571 2.31 -38.67 -30.05
CA ASP A 571 0.91 -39.03 -29.82
C ASP A 571 0.79 -39.79 -28.50
N PRO A 572 0.00 -39.32 -27.52
CA PRO A 572 -0.25 -40.04 -26.28
C PRO A 572 -0.82 -41.46 -26.49
N ALA A 573 -1.51 -41.71 -27.60
CA ALA A 573 -2.06 -43.02 -27.95
C ALA A 573 -1.00 -43.99 -28.51
N ASP A 574 0.06 -43.48 -29.14
CA ASP A 574 1.24 -44.27 -29.54
C ASP A 574 2.56 -43.50 -29.31
N PRO A 575 3.02 -43.39 -28.05
CA PRO A 575 4.18 -42.58 -27.71
C PRO A 575 5.51 -43.15 -28.23
N LYS A 576 5.55 -44.43 -28.61
CA LYS A 576 6.79 -45.07 -29.09
C LYS A 576 6.89 -45.04 -30.60
N GLY A 577 5.78 -45.18 -31.33
CA GLY A 577 5.77 -45.15 -32.79
C GLY A 577 5.82 -43.75 -33.38
N THR A 578 5.33 -42.75 -32.65
CA THR A 578 5.27 -41.34 -33.12
C THR A 578 6.38 -40.44 -32.56
N ARG A 579 7.22 -40.95 -31.66
CA ARG A 579 8.34 -40.19 -31.09
C ARG A 579 9.45 -39.98 -32.10
N ARG A 580 9.87 -38.74 -32.25
CA ARG A 580 11.07 -38.34 -33.01
C ARG A 580 12.32 -38.41 -32.13
N ASP A 581 13.44 -38.82 -32.71
CA ASP A 581 14.73 -38.69 -32.04
C ASP A 581 15.14 -37.22 -31.95
N PHE A 582 15.97 -36.83 -30.97
CA PHE A 582 16.43 -35.43 -30.86
C PHE A 582 17.15 -34.91 -32.11
N ASN A 583 17.76 -35.80 -32.90
CA ASN A 583 18.34 -35.47 -34.20
C ASN A 583 17.27 -35.08 -35.26
N ASP A 584 16.03 -35.53 -35.08
CA ASP A 584 14.90 -35.31 -35.98
C ASP A 584 13.99 -34.17 -35.52
N ILE A 585 14.38 -33.44 -34.45
CA ILE A 585 13.66 -32.30 -33.90
C ILE A 585 14.49 -31.04 -34.19
N PRO A 586 13.91 -30.00 -34.82
CA PRO A 586 14.63 -28.77 -35.13
C PRO A 586 14.90 -27.94 -33.86
N THR A 587 15.98 -27.16 -33.87
CA THR A 587 16.42 -26.34 -32.72
C THR A 587 15.35 -25.32 -32.28
N GLU A 588 14.60 -24.78 -33.23
CA GLU A 588 13.51 -23.82 -33.00
C GLU A 588 12.37 -24.43 -32.17
N GLU A 589 12.07 -25.71 -32.40
CA GLU A 589 11.04 -26.45 -31.65
C GLU A 589 11.52 -26.82 -30.24
N ILE A 590 12.82 -27.12 -30.09
CA ILE A 590 13.45 -27.31 -28.78
C ILE A 590 13.43 -25.97 -28.01
N ALA A 591 13.72 -24.85 -28.68
CA ALA A 591 13.65 -23.52 -28.06
C ALA A 591 12.22 -23.16 -27.61
N ALA A 592 11.20 -23.50 -28.38
CA ALA A 592 9.80 -23.35 -27.97
C ALA A 592 9.45 -24.19 -26.73
N ALA A 593 9.95 -25.44 -26.66
CA ALA A 593 9.79 -26.27 -25.47
C ALA A 593 10.49 -25.68 -24.24
N VAL A 594 11.72 -25.15 -24.40
CA VAL A 594 12.46 -24.47 -23.32
C VAL A 594 11.66 -23.27 -22.80
N ARG A 595 11.17 -22.40 -23.68
CA ARG A 595 10.33 -21.24 -23.29
C ARG A 595 9.09 -21.68 -22.51
N SER A 596 8.39 -22.70 -23.00
CA SER A 596 7.19 -23.24 -22.35
C SER A 596 7.47 -23.74 -20.92
N VAL A 597 8.59 -24.46 -20.72
CA VAL A 597 8.97 -24.97 -19.39
C VAL A 597 9.39 -23.83 -18.45
N VAL A 598 10.17 -22.87 -18.93
CA VAL A 598 10.65 -21.74 -18.11
C VAL A 598 9.49 -20.84 -17.66
N VAL A 599 8.54 -20.55 -18.56
CA VAL A 599 7.34 -19.78 -18.22
C VAL A 599 6.50 -20.49 -17.14
N ARG A 600 6.45 -21.83 -17.14
CA ARG A 600 5.68 -22.61 -16.16
C ARG A 600 6.34 -22.72 -14.79
N GLN A 601 7.65 -22.96 -14.80
CA GLN A 601 8.38 -23.33 -13.59
C GLN A 601 9.10 -22.13 -12.96
N TYR A 602 9.10 -20.96 -13.61
CA TYR A 602 9.73 -19.70 -13.23
C TYR A 602 11.27 -19.75 -13.11
N SER A 603 11.81 -20.78 -12.46
CA SER A 603 13.25 -20.99 -12.29
C SER A 603 13.55 -22.48 -12.13
N LEU A 604 14.50 -22.98 -12.92
CA LEU A 604 14.99 -24.36 -12.85
C LEU A 604 16.51 -24.36 -12.96
N THR A 605 17.15 -25.38 -12.38
CA THR A 605 18.54 -25.67 -12.73
C THR A 605 18.62 -26.13 -14.19
N THR A 606 19.76 -25.93 -14.84
CA THR A 606 19.97 -26.39 -16.23
C THR A 606 19.68 -27.88 -16.40
N GLU A 607 20.05 -28.69 -15.41
CA GLU A 607 19.83 -30.14 -15.43
C GLU A 607 18.34 -30.50 -15.34
N ASP A 608 17.57 -29.80 -14.49
CA ASP A 608 16.14 -30.05 -14.33
C ASP A 608 15.34 -29.49 -15.51
N LEU A 609 15.76 -28.37 -16.09
CA LEU A 609 15.24 -27.86 -17.35
C LEU A 609 15.38 -28.92 -18.45
N TYR A 610 16.55 -29.52 -18.60
CA TYR A 610 16.79 -30.57 -19.59
C TYR A 610 15.92 -31.81 -19.37
N LYS A 611 15.68 -32.20 -18.11
CA LYS A 611 14.77 -33.30 -17.77
C LYS A 611 13.33 -32.98 -18.15
N GLU A 612 12.81 -31.81 -17.82
CA GLU A 612 11.43 -31.42 -18.13
C GLU A 612 11.21 -31.25 -19.64
N VAL A 613 12.14 -30.63 -20.37
CA VAL A 613 12.07 -30.51 -21.84
C VAL A 613 12.12 -31.90 -22.49
N SER A 614 12.96 -32.81 -22.00
CA SER A 614 13.01 -34.19 -22.51
C SER A 614 11.69 -34.95 -22.32
N ARG A 615 10.94 -34.66 -21.25
CA ARG A 615 9.62 -35.28 -21.02
C ARG A 615 8.58 -34.80 -22.02
N ILE A 616 8.62 -33.54 -22.46
CA ILE A 616 7.73 -33.03 -23.51
C ILE A 616 7.88 -33.86 -24.79
N PHE A 617 9.11 -34.20 -25.17
CA PHE A 617 9.38 -35.03 -26.35
C PHE A 617 9.26 -36.55 -26.12
N GLY A 618 8.67 -37.00 -25.01
CA GLY A 618 8.39 -38.42 -24.76
C GLY A 618 9.57 -39.25 -24.23
N TYR A 619 10.59 -38.62 -23.64
CA TYR A 619 11.67 -39.30 -22.94
C TYR A 619 11.43 -39.29 -21.43
N SER A 620 11.38 -40.48 -20.82
CA SER A 620 11.17 -40.62 -19.37
C SER A 620 12.38 -40.25 -18.52
N ARG A 621 13.57 -40.18 -19.12
CA ARG A 621 14.86 -39.84 -18.49
C ARG A 621 15.69 -39.00 -19.44
N LEU A 622 16.55 -38.14 -18.90
CA LEU A 622 17.53 -37.40 -19.69
C LEU A 622 18.52 -38.38 -20.33
N VAL A 623 18.65 -38.31 -21.65
CA VAL A 623 19.61 -39.11 -22.42
C VAL A 623 20.85 -38.25 -22.65
N GLN A 624 22.05 -38.73 -22.33
CA GLN A 624 23.28 -37.93 -22.48
C GLN A 624 23.50 -37.43 -23.92
N ALA A 625 23.08 -38.21 -24.91
CA ALA A 625 23.15 -37.83 -26.32
C ALA A 625 22.23 -36.65 -26.70
N SER A 626 21.21 -36.31 -25.89
CA SER A 626 20.31 -35.18 -26.17
C SER A 626 20.80 -33.85 -25.59
N VAL A 627 21.78 -33.86 -24.68
CA VAL A 627 22.28 -32.66 -23.99
C VAL A 627 22.80 -31.57 -24.95
N PRO A 628 23.55 -31.88 -26.03
CA PRO A 628 24.00 -30.86 -26.98
C PRO A 628 22.85 -30.12 -27.67
N PHE A 629 21.80 -30.85 -28.07
CA PHE A 629 20.61 -30.27 -28.71
C PHE A 629 19.80 -29.39 -27.76
N LEU A 630 19.68 -29.84 -26.49
CA LEU A 630 19.02 -29.06 -25.44
C LEU A 630 19.79 -27.78 -25.12
N ALA A 631 21.13 -27.83 -25.08
CA ALA A 631 21.97 -26.66 -24.88
C ALA A 631 21.82 -25.65 -26.03
N GLU A 632 21.82 -26.13 -27.29
CA GLU A 632 21.59 -25.32 -28.48
C GLU A 632 20.21 -24.63 -28.44
N GLY A 633 19.17 -25.38 -28.04
CA GLY A 633 17.82 -24.86 -27.83
C GLY A 633 17.74 -23.78 -26.75
N VAL A 634 18.49 -23.91 -25.64
CA VAL A 634 18.58 -22.86 -24.61
C VAL A 634 19.22 -21.60 -25.20
N THR A 635 20.34 -21.71 -25.92
CA THR A 635 21.00 -20.55 -26.54
C THR A 635 20.11 -19.88 -27.61
N SER A 636 19.41 -20.67 -28.42
CA SER A 636 18.46 -20.15 -29.42
C SER A 636 17.27 -19.45 -28.76
N SER A 637 16.75 -20.01 -27.66
CA SER A 637 15.67 -19.38 -26.90
C SER A 637 16.06 -18.03 -26.30
N ALA A 638 17.31 -17.87 -25.84
CA ALA A 638 17.82 -16.62 -25.29
C ALA A 638 18.09 -15.56 -26.37
N ALA A 639 18.48 -15.96 -27.58
CA ALA A 639 18.75 -15.04 -28.69
C ALA A 639 17.48 -14.38 -29.26
N GLY A 640 16.33 -15.06 -29.19
CA GLY A 640 15.04 -14.51 -29.63
C GLY A 640 14.42 -13.46 -28.70
N ASP A 641 14.86 -13.40 -27.43
CA ASP A 641 14.23 -12.59 -26.38
C ASP A 641 14.93 -11.25 -26.10
N VAL A 642 16.01 -10.90 -26.83
CA VAL A 642 16.74 -9.61 -26.68
C VAL A 642 15.84 -8.38 -26.99
N GLY A 643 14.60 -8.59 -27.44
CA GLY A 643 13.61 -7.53 -27.68
C GLY A 643 12.38 -7.50 -26.77
N ARG A 644 12.18 -8.47 -25.86
CA ARG A 644 10.96 -8.51 -25.01
C ARG A 644 11.19 -9.18 -23.64
N ARG A 645 11.96 -8.54 -22.75
CA ARG A 645 11.66 -8.41 -21.30
C ARG A 645 12.73 -7.62 -20.59
#